data_AF-A0AAD8TIQ1-F1
#
_entry.id   AF-A0AAD8TIQ1-F1
#
_cell.length_a   1.000
_cell.length_b   1.000
_cell.length_c   1.000
_cell.angle_alpha   90.00
_cell.angle_beta   90.00
_cell.angle_gamma   90.00
#
_symmetry.space_group_name_H-M   'P 1'
#
loop_
_entity.id
_entity.type
_entity.pdbx_description
1 polymer ?
#
loop_
_entity_poly.entity_id
_entity_poly.type
_entity_poly.pdbx_seq_one_letter_code
_entity_poly.pdbx_strand_id
1 'polypeptide(L)'
;MDLASLTLVLRSALSHSPEERKAAEASLNQIQYAQQHLVRLLQIIVDGNCDLAVRQVASIHFKNFVSKAWSPLDPEETQTIPEADKSMVRENILGFVTQLPPLLRAQLGESIKTLVLSDYPEQWPSLLHWVTHNLESQDQIFGALYVLRILSRKYEFKSDEERLPLYQIVEECFPRLLNIFNTLVQIANPPIEVADLIKLICKIFWSSIYLEIPKQLFEPNIFNAWILLFLNLLERPVPLEGQPSDPDARKAWGWWKVKKWITHILNRLYSRFADMKVHKPESKAFAQMFQKNYAGRILGCHLQLLNAIRTGGYLPDRVINLILQYLTNSITKNSMYQLMQPQMDIILFEIIFPLMCFSDNDQMLWDEDPHEYIRKGYDIIEDLYSPRTAAMDFVSELVRKRGKANLQKFIQFIVGIFMRYDEASVEVKPYRQKDGALLAIGTLCDRLKQTDPYKAELERMLVQHVFPEFSSQVGHLRAKAAWVAGQYASINFSDQDNFRKAMHCVISGLRDPELPVRVDSVFALRSFVEACKDLDEIRPILPQLLDEFFKLMGEVENEDLVFTLETIVDRFGEEMAPYALGLCQSLAAAFWRCMASSEADDEVEDSGALAAVGCLRAISTILESISSLPHLFIQIEPTLLPILRRMLTSDGQDVYEEVLEIVSYMTFYSPTISLDMWSLWPLMMEALNDWAIDFFENILVPLDNYISRGTDHFVTCKEPDYQQSLWKGLSSVMTDQNMEDSDILPAPKLIEVFFQNCKGQVDHWVEPYLRLTIDRLRRAEKPYLKCLLVQVIANAFYYNPSFTLAILHKLGVATEIFNLWFVMLQQVKKSGQRANFKKEHGKKVCCLGLTSLIGLPANQIPAEALERVFKATLELLVAYKDQVAESKTQNEDTDVDEFDADEEEDEEDEDDKEMGADDEDQDEVNSLNIQRLVQARGFQLHDDDDDDDSDEDYSDNEELQTPIDEVDPFIFFIETIQAVQASDLARFQNLMQTLDFHYQALASGVAQHAEERKVEIEKEKLEKANAQ
;
A
#
# COMPACT_ATOMS: atom_id res chain seq x y z
N MET A 1 -2.37 -22.96 -44.74
CA MET A 1 -1.73 -21.90 -45.55
C MET A 1 -0.26 -22.27 -45.75
N ASP A 2 0.29 -22.19 -46.96
CA ASP A 2 1.71 -22.51 -47.19
C ASP A 2 2.65 -21.38 -46.69
N LEU A 3 3.96 -21.65 -46.62
CA LEU A 3 4.95 -20.74 -46.07
C LEU A 3 5.08 -19.44 -46.89
N ALA A 4 4.95 -19.53 -48.22
CA ALA A 4 5.01 -18.38 -49.11
C ALA A 4 3.81 -17.43 -48.92
N SER A 5 2.61 -17.98 -48.76
CA SER A 5 1.41 -17.17 -48.49
C SER A 5 1.47 -16.52 -47.11
N LEU A 6 1.96 -17.23 -46.08
CA LEU A 6 2.11 -16.67 -44.74
C LEU A 6 3.13 -15.52 -44.71
N THR A 7 4.24 -15.66 -45.45
CA THR A 7 5.25 -14.61 -45.59
C THR A 7 4.67 -13.36 -46.26
N LEU A 8 3.78 -13.52 -47.25
CA LEU A 8 3.09 -12.41 -47.90
C LEU A 8 2.14 -11.69 -46.93
N VAL A 9 1.37 -12.44 -46.13
CA VAL A 9 0.47 -11.87 -45.12
C VAL A 9 1.27 -11.08 -44.07
N LEU A 10 2.37 -11.63 -43.57
CA LEU A 10 3.26 -10.94 -42.62
C LEU A 10 3.89 -9.68 -43.23
N ARG A 11 4.19 -9.68 -44.53
CA ARG A 11 4.67 -8.48 -45.23
C ARG A 11 3.55 -7.43 -45.36
N SER A 12 2.30 -7.84 -45.59
CA SER A 12 1.15 -6.93 -45.64
C SER A 12 0.86 -6.30 -44.27
N ALA A 13 1.16 -6.99 -43.17
CA ALA A 13 1.10 -6.43 -41.82
C ALA A 13 2.10 -5.28 -41.59
N LEU A 14 3.13 -5.16 -42.44
CA LEU A 14 4.11 -4.07 -42.44
C LEU A 14 3.76 -2.93 -43.43
N SER A 15 2.60 -2.99 -44.10
CA SER A 15 2.21 -1.97 -45.08
C SER A 15 1.96 -0.61 -44.44
N HIS A 16 2.29 0.48 -45.15
CA HIS A 16 1.91 1.83 -44.73
C HIS A 16 0.40 2.10 -44.84
N SER A 17 -0.35 1.23 -45.53
CA SER A 17 -1.80 1.31 -45.65
C SER A 17 -2.50 0.71 -44.41
N PRO A 18 -3.28 1.49 -43.64
CA PRO A 18 -4.01 0.98 -42.48
C PRO A 18 -5.00 -0.14 -42.83
N GLU A 19 -5.61 -0.10 -44.01
CA GLU A 19 -6.57 -1.12 -44.46
C GLU A 19 -5.89 -2.47 -44.73
N GLU A 20 -4.70 -2.45 -45.34
CA GLU A 20 -3.94 -3.67 -45.64
C GLU A 20 -3.39 -4.32 -44.37
N ARG A 21 -2.95 -3.52 -43.38
CA ARG A 21 -2.51 -4.03 -42.08
C ARG A 21 -3.64 -4.72 -41.32
N LYS A 22 -4.79 -4.04 -41.17
CA LYS A 22 -5.96 -4.62 -40.49
C LYS A 22 -6.44 -5.89 -41.18
N ALA A 23 -6.42 -5.94 -42.51
CA ALA A 23 -6.78 -7.15 -43.27
C ALA A 23 -5.77 -8.29 -43.03
N ALA A 24 -4.47 -7.98 -42.95
CA ALA A 24 -3.43 -8.96 -42.67
C ALA A 24 -3.53 -9.52 -41.25
N GLU A 25 -3.73 -8.67 -40.24
CA GLU A 25 -3.94 -9.07 -38.83
C GLU A 25 -5.20 -9.94 -38.67
N ALA A 26 -6.32 -9.54 -39.29
CA ALA A 26 -7.53 -10.34 -39.31
C ALA A 26 -7.30 -11.72 -39.96
N SER A 27 -6.51 -11.77 -41.04
CA SER A 27 -6.15 -13.03 -41.68
C SER A 27 -5.26 -13.90 -40.79
N LEU A 28 -4.33 -13.31 -40.02
CA LEU A 28 -3.48 -14.05 -39.08
C LEU A 28 -4.31 -14.64 -37.93
N ASN A 29 -5.22 -13.85 -37.36
CA ASN A 29 -6.13 -14.28 -36.30
C ASN A 29 -7.06 -15.43 -36.73
N GLN A 30 -7.50 -15.44 -38.00
CA GLN A 30 -8.33 -16.53 -38.53
C GLN A 30 -7.58 -17.85 -38.70
N ILE A 31 -6.27 -17.81 -38.95
CA ILE A 31 -5.46 -19.00 -39.27
C ILE A 31 -4.57 -19.46 -38.12
N GLN A 32 -4.52 -18.74 -37.00
CA GLN A 32 -3.56 -18.99 -35.91
C GLN A 32 -3.66 -20.40 -35.31
N TYR A 33 -4.88 -20.96 -35.24
CA TYR A 33 -5.13 -22.34 -34.75
C TYR A 33 -5.05 -23.43 -35.82
N ALA A 34 -4.66 -23.09 -37.06
CA ALA A 34 -4.50 -24.08 -38.11
C ALA A 34 -3.25 -24.93 -37.88
N GLN A 35 -3.31 -26.22 -38.21
CA GLN A 35 -2.19 -27.13 -38.07
C GLN A 35 -0.93 -26.63 -38.83
N GLN A 36 0.22 -26.76 -38.17
CA GLN A 36 1.55 -26.27 -38.58
C GLN A 36 1.67 -24.75 -38.66
N HIS A 37 0.69 -23.95 -38.25
CA HIS A 37 0.81 -22.49 -38.29
C HIS A 37 1.99 -22.01 -37.43
N LEU A 38 2.05 -22.46 -36.18
CA LEU A 38 3.12 -22.14 -35.24
C LEU A 38 4.50 -22.61 -35.74
N VAL A 39 4.58 -23.81 -36.30
CA VAL A 39 5.82 -24.36 -36.87
C VAL A 39 6.28 -23.56 -38.09
N ARG A 40 5.36 -23.09 -38.95
CA ARG A 40 5.69 -22.25 -40.11
C ARG A 40 6.17 -20.85 -39.70
N LEU A 41 5.59 -20.26 -38.64
CA LEU A 41 6.10 -19.02 -38.08
C LEU A 41 7.56 -19.19 -37.62
N LEU A 42 7.86 -20.27 -36.89
CA LEU A 42 9.23 -20.59 -36.48
C LEU A 42 10.18 -20.76 -37.67
N GLN A 43 9.74 -21.42 -38.75
CA GLN A 43 10.53 -21.54 -39.98
C GLN A 43 10.83 -20.19 -40.63
N ILE A 44 9.86 -19.27 -40.69
CA ILE A 44 10.06 -17.91 -41.23
C ILE A 44 11.04 -17.12 -40.36
N ILE A 45 10.95 -17.22 -39.04
CA ILE A 45 11.84 -16.51 -38.10
C ILE A 45 13.31 -16.93 -38.32
N VAL A 46 13.55 -18.20 -38.62
CA VAL A 46 14.90 -18.78 -38.77
C VAL A 46 15.44 -18.63 -40.19
N ASP A 47 14.58 -18.49 -41.20
CA ASP A 47 15.01 -18.35 -42.60
C ASP A 47 15.79 -17.06 -42.83
N GLY A 48 17.12 -17.19 -42.97
CA GLY A 48 18.02 -16.09 -43.26
C GLY A 48 17.80 -15.42 -44.62
N ASN A 49 17.00 -16.01 -45.51
CA ASN A 49 16.62 -15.42 -46.80
C ASN A 49 15.40 -14.49 -46.70
N CYS A 50 14.66 -14.53 -45.59
CA CYS A 50 13.54 -13.63 -45.34
C CYS A 50 14.04 -12.28 -44.81
N ASP A 51 13.35 -11.20 -45.18
CA ASP A 51 13.65 -9.86 -44.71
C ASP A 51 13.52 -9.75 -43.18
N LEU A 52 14.42 -8.99 -42.54
CA LEU A 52 14.49 -8.90 -41.08
C LEU A 52 13.19 -8.36 -40.48
N ALA A 53 12.54 -7.39 -41.14
CA ALA A 53 11.27 -6.84 -40.68
C ALA A 53 10.15 -7.91 -40.67
N VAL A 54 10.09 -8.75 -41.70
CA VAL A 54 9.12 -9.86 -41.77
C VAL A 54 9.40 -10.90 -40.69
N ARG A 55 10.68 -11.22 -40.44
CA ARG A 55 11.11 -12.14 -39.38
C ARG A 55 10.77 -11.59 -37.99
N GLN A 56 10.90 -10.28 -37.80
CA GLN A 56 10.55 -9.60 -36.55
C GLN A 56 9.05 -9.70 -36.28
N VAL A 57 8.19 -9.35 -37.24
CA VAL A 57 6.73 -9.48 -37.09
C VAL A 57 6.34 -10.95 -36.86
N ALA A 58 6.96 -11.89 -37.57
CA ALA A 58 6.73 -13.32 -37.34
C ALA A 58 7.07 -13.73 -35.91
N SER A 59 8.19 -13.24 -35.35
CA SER A 59 8.62 -13.53 -33.98
C SER A 59 7.72 -12.92 -32.91
N ILE A 60 7.21 -11.70 -33.13
CA ILE A 60 6.26 -11.04 -32.23
C ILE A 60 4.92 -11.79 -32.25
N HIS A 61 4.42 -12.14 -33.43
CA HIS A 61 3.19 -12.93 -33.55
C HIS A 61 3.34 -14.32 -32.94
N PHE A 62 4.49 -14.98 -33.14
CA PHE A 62 4.81 -16.25 -32.52
C PHE A 62 4.79 -16.15 -30.98
N LYS A 63 5.47 -15.15 -30.41
CA LYS A 63 5.48 -14.88 -28.96
C LYS A 63 4.07 -14.69 -28.42
N ASN A 64 3.30 -13.76 -29.00
CA ASN A 64 1.96 -13.42 -28.53
C ASN A 64 1.02 -14.64 -28.60
N PHE A 65 1.12 -15.43 -29.67
CA PHE A 65 0.29 -16.63 -29.83
C PHE A 65 0.70 -17.75 -28.86
N VAL A 66 2.00 -17.95 -28.60
CA VAL A 66 2.47 -18.88 -27.56
C VAL A 66 1.99 -18.44 -26.19
N SER A 67 2.18 -17.17 -25.82
CA SER A 67 1.72 -16.63 -24.54
C SER A 67 0.23 -16.86 -24.30
N LYS A 68 -0.59 -16.66 -25.35
CA LYS A 68 -2.05 -16.79 -25.25
C LYS A 68 -2.55 -18.24 -25.25
N ALA A 69 -2.00 -19.08 -26.14
CA ALA A 69 -2.63 -20.37 -26.50
C ALA A 69 -1.81 -21.61 -26.10
N TRP A 70 -0.66 -21.45 -25.43
CA TRP A 70 0.16 -22.58 -24.99
C TRP A 70 -0.45 -23.32 -23.79
N SER A 71 -0.97 -22.60 -22.81
CA SER A 71 -1.75 -23.14 -21.69
C SER A 71 -2.91 -22.19 -21.36
N PRO A 72 -4.13 -22.44 -21.88
CA PRO A 72 -5.27 -21.55 -21.64
C PRO A 72 -5.63 -21.50 -20.15
N LEU A 73 -5.99 -20.30 -19.67
CA LEU A 73 -6.37 -20.05 -18.27
C LEU A 73 -7.77 -20.61 -17.94
N ASP A 74 -8.66 -20.64 -18.92
CA ASP A 74 -10.02 -21.18 -18.79
C ASP A 74 -10.10 -22.61 -19.40
N PRO A 75 -10.46 -23.64 -18.61
CA PRO A 75 -10.67 -25.00 -19.10
C PRO A 75 -11.74 -25.13 -20.20
N GLU A 76 -12.63 -24.14 -20.36
CA GLU A 76 -13.70 -24.13 -21.38
C GLU A 76 -13.24 -23.58 -22.75
N GLU A 77 -12.03 -23.04 -22.87
CA GLU A 77 -11.48 -22.58 -24.15
C GLU A 77 -11.20 -23.76 -25.11
N THR A 78 -12.01 -23.86 -26.17
CA THR A 78 -11.96 -24.95 -27.16
C THR A 78 -10.83 -24.81 -28.20
N GLN A 79 -10.11 -23.68 -28.25
CA GLN A 79 -9.11 -23.40 -29.27
C GLN A 79 -7.69 -23.52 -28.71
N THR A 80 -7.10 -24.72 -28.80
CA THR A 80 -5.75 -25.00 -28.29
C THR A 80 -4.77 -25.35 -29.41
N ILE A 81 -3.48 -25.10 -29.15
CA ILE A 81 -2.39 -25.48 -30.09
C ILE A 81 -2.31 -27.01 -30.16
N PRO A 82 -2.26 -27.62 -31.36
CA PRO A 82 -2.10 -29.07 -31.50
C PRO A 82 -0.82 -29.57 -30.84
N GLU A 83 -0.88 -30.67 -30.08
CA GLU A 83 0.27 -31.24 -29.37
C GLU A 83 1.44 -31.61 -30.31
N ALA A 84 1.13 -32.02 -31.55
CA ALA A 84 2.16 -32.28 -32.56
C ALA A 84 2.98 -31.02 -32.92
N ASP A 85 2.34 -29.85 -32.94
CA ASP A 85 3.02 -28.57 -33.19
C ASP A 85 3.80 -28.15 -31.94
N LYS A 86 3.26 -28.35 -30.73
CA LYS A 86 3.99 -28.11 -29.47
C LYS A 86 5.28 -28.92 -29.38
N SER A 87 5.23 -30.23 -29.67
CA SER A 87 6.40 -31.11 -29.70
C SER A 87 7.46 -30.62 -30.68
N MET A 88 7.05 -30.24 -31.90
CA MET A 88 7.96 -29.71 -32.92
C MET A 88 8.64 -28.42 -32.48
N VAL A 89 7.92 -27.52 -31.80
CA VAL A 89 8.52 -26.31 -31.24
C VAL A 89 9.53 -26.66 -30.15
N ARG A 90 9.17 -27.52 -29.17
CA ARG A 90 10.07 -27.95 -28.08
C ARG A 90 11.38 -28.56 -28.61
N GLU A 91 11.31 -29.38 -29.65
CA GLU A 91 12.49 -30.04 -30.23
C GLU A 91 13.45 -29.07 -30.92
N ASN A 92 12.95 -27.98 -31.50
CA ASN A 92 13.73 -27.13 -32.42
C ASN A 92 14.06 -25.74 -31.85
N ILE A 93 13.23 -25.18 -30.97
CA ILE A 93 13.36 -23.79 -30.49
C ILE A 93 14.72 -23.51 -29.82
N LEU A 94 15.24 -24.47 -29.05
CA LEU A 94 16.51 -24.35 -28.34
C LEU A 94 17.71 -24.26 -29.29
N GLY A 95 17.66 -24.94 -30.45
CA GLY A 95 18.73 -24.89 -31.44
C GLY A 95 18.77 -23.59 -32.24
N PHE A 96 17.64 -22.89 -32.34
CA PHE A 96 17.52 -21.66 -33.11
C PHE A 96 17.88 -20.40 -32.33
N VAL A 97 17.67 -20.37 -31.01
CA VAL A 97 17.96 -19.21 -30.16
C VAL A 97 19.42 -18.74 -30.30
N THR A 98 20.36 -19.66 -30.54
CA THR A 98 21.79 -19.38 -30.68
C THR A 98 22.18 -18.80 -32.04
N GLN A 99 21.38 -19.07 -33.07
CA GLN A 99 21.68 -18.71 -34.46
C GLN A 99 21.06 -17.36 -34.86
N LEU A 100 20.17 -16.82 -34.04
CA LEU A 100 19.38 -15.64 -34.36
C LEU A 100 20.02 -14.33 -33.87
N PRO A 101 19.78 -13.20 -34.57
CA PRO A 101 20.16 -11.87 -34.11
C PRO A 101 19.50 -11.51 -32.76
N PRO A 102 20.10 -10.61 -31.95
CA PRO A 102 19.59 -10.24 -30.62
C PRO A 102 18.09 -9.89 -30.60
N LEU A 103 17.63 -9.11 -31.59
CA LEU A 103 16.25 -8.65 -31.68
C LEU A 103 15.23 -9.81 -31.82
N LEU A 104 15.55 -10.82 -32.63
CA LEU A 104 14.70 -12.01 -32.79
C LEU A 104 14.88 -12.98 -31.62
N ARG A 105 16.08 -13.03 -31.05
CA ARG A 105 16.41 -13.88 -29.91
C ARG A 105 15.60 -13.51 -28.68
N ALA A 106 15.42 -12.21 -28.40
CA ALA A 106 14.62 -11.74 -27.27
C ALA A 106 13.17 -12.26 -27.36
N GLN A 107 12.54 -12.16 -28.54
CA GLN A 107 11.16 -12.63 -28.75
C GLN A 107 11.02 -14.15 -28.57
N LEU A 108 12.00 -14.93 -29.05
CA LEU A 108 12.02 -16.38 -28.82
C LEU A 108 12.38 -16.75 -27.39
N GLY A 109 13.21 -15.95 -26.71
CA GLY A 109 13.49 -16.09 -25.28
C GLY A 109 12.21 -16.00 -24.46
N GLU A 110 11.35 -15.03 -24.75
CA GLU A 110 10.06 -14.90 -24.08
C GLU A 110 9.14 -16.09 -24.37
N SER A 111 9.14 -16.59 -25.62
CA SER A 111 8.42 -17.81 -25.95
C SER A 111 8.95 -19.02 -25.17
N ILE A 112 10.28 -19.16 -25.03
CA ILE A 112 10.91 -20.21 -24.23
C ILE A 112 10.52 -20.07 -22.75
N LYS A 113 10.41 -18.85 -22.22
CA LYS A 113 9.95 -18.59 -20.85
C LYS A 113 8.54 -19.14 -20.64
N THR A 114 7.59 -18.84 -21.52
CA THR A 114 6.22 -19.42 -21.45
C THR A 114 6.24 -20.94 -21.46
N LEU A 115 7.04 -21.54 -22.35
CA LEU A 115 7.19 -22.99 -22.46
C LEU A 115 7.78 -23.60 -21.18
N VAL A 116 8.81 -22.97 -20.60
CA VAL A 116 9.47 -23.44 -19.37
C VAL A 116 8.52 -23.33 -18.17
N LEU A 117 7.73 -22.26 -18.09
CA LEU A 117 6.73 -22.08 -17.04
C LEU A 117 5.67 -23.19 -17.08
N SER A 118 5.17 -23.51 -18.28
CA SER A 118 4.08 -24.46 -18.47
C SER A 118 4.51 -25.93 -18.46
N ASP A 119 5.65 -26.25 -19.09
CA ASP A 119 5.96 -27.64 -19.47
C ASP A 119 7.09 -28.29 -18.65
N TYR A 120 7.95 -27.52 -17.97
CA TYR A 120 9.08 -28.08 -17.20
C TYR A 120 8.73 -28.22 -15.71
N PRO A 121 9.10 -29.33 -15.02
CA PRO A 121 9.91 -30.45 -15.50
C PRO A 121 9.13 -31.60 -16.16
N GLU A 122 7.82 -31.72 -15.98
CA GLU A 122 7.08 -32.95 -16.26
C GLU A 122 6.91 -33.23 -17.76
N GLN A 123 6.54 -32.22 -18.56
CA GLN A 123 6.28 -32.37 -19.99
C GLN A 123 7.52 -32.12 -20.86
N TRP A 124 8.56 -31.49 -20.32
CA TRP A 124 9.83 -31.23 -21.01
C TRP A 124 11.08 -31.70 -20.23
N PRO A 125 11.18 -33.00 -19.87
CA PRO A 125 12.28 -33.52 -19.05
C PRO A 125 13.65 -33.48 -19.73
N SER A 126 13.69 -33.42 -21.07
CA SER A 126 14.94 -33.38 -21.86
C SER A 126 15.65 -32.02 -21.82
N LEU A 127 15.00 -30.97 -21.32
CA LEU A 127 15.53 -29.60 -21.31
C LEU A 127 16.84 -29.49 -20.50
N LEU A 128 16.86 -30.03 -19.28
CA LEU A 128 18.06 -29.96 -18.43
C LEU A 128 19.24 -30.71 -19.06
N HIS A 129 19.00 -31.89 -19.65
CA HIS A 129 20.02 -32.63 -20.38
C HIS A 129 20.56 -31.86 -21.60
N TRP A 130 19.69 -31.16 -22.33
CA TRP A 130 20.12 -30.29 -23.43
C TRP A 130 21.02 -29.15 -22.92
N VAL A 131 20.65 -28.51 -21.81
CA VAL A 131 21.45 -27.44 -21.19
C VAL A 131 22.81 -27.98 -20.76
N THR A 132 22.85 -29.07 -19.99
CA THR A 132 24.11 -29.61 -19.46
C THR A 132 25.05 -30.05 -20.59
N HIS A 133 24.54 -30.70 -21.64
CA HIS A 133 25.32 -31.09 -22.82
C HIS A 133 25.91 -29.87 -23.55
N ASN A 134 25.12 -28.82 -23.77
CA ASN A 134 25.57 -27.65 -24.54
C ASN A 134 26.46 -26.70 -23.73
N LEU A 135 26.46 -26.75 -22.39
CA LEU A 135 27.43 -26.04 -21.56
C LEU A 135 28.88 -26.51 -21.82
N GLU A 136 29.09 -27.75 -22.25
CA GLU A 136 30.41 -28.29 -22.60
C GLU A 136 30.85 -27.96 -24.04
N SER A 137 29.94 -27.47 -24.88
CA SER A 137 30.19 -27.17 -26.29
C SER A 137 30.54 -25.70 -26.50
N GLN A 138 31.75 -25.41 -27.01
CA GLN A 138 32.25 -24.04 -27.20
C GLN A 138 31.33 -23.15 -28.04
N ASP A 139 30.68 -23.70 -29.07
CA ASP A 139 29.85 -22.94 -30.00
C ASP A 139 28.43 -22.68 -29.47
N GLN A 140 28.00 -23.36 -28.40
CA GLN A 140 26.64 -23.28 -27.86
C GLN A 140 26.57 -22.77 -26.41
N ILE A 141 27.71 -22.43 -25.79
CA ILE A 141 27.77 -21.96 -24.40
C ILE A 141 26.80 -20.80 -24.14
N PHE A 142 26.76 -19.81 -25.03
CA PHE A 142 25.85 -18.67 -24.88
C PHE A 142 24.38 -19.10 -24.83
N GLY A 143 23.96 -20.00 -25.74
CA GLY A 143 22.60 -20.53 -25.76
C GLY A 143 22.24 -21.32 -24.52
N ALA A 144 23.16 -22.19 -24.09
CA ALA A 144 22.98 -22.99 -22.90
C ALA A 144 22.84 -22.10 -21.65
N LEU A 145 23.67 -21.07 -21.50
CA LEU A 145 23.55 -20.09 -20.41
C LEU A 145 22.27 -19.27 -20.49
N TYR A 146 21.86 -18.87 -21.69
CA TYR A 146 20.62 -18.09 -21.89
C TYR A 146 19.39 -18.89 -21.48
N VAL A 147 19.27 -20.14 -21.94
CA VAL A 147 18.17 -21.05 -21.57
C VAL A 147 18.25 -21.41 -20.08
N LEU A 148 19.44 -21.65 -19.54
CA LEU A 148 19.62 -21.92 -18.11
C LEU A 148 19.19 -20.73 -17.25
N ARG A 149 19.45 -19.49 -17.68
CA ARG A 149 18.97 -18.29 -16.98
C ARG A 149 17.44 -18.26 -16.94
N ILE A 150 16.75 -18.53 -18.05
CA ILE A 150 15.28 -18.61 -18.08
C ILE A 150 14.79 -19.71 -17.12
N LEU A 151 15.43 -20.88 -17.17
CA LEU A 151 15.09 -22.02 -16.32
C LEU A 151 15.30 -21.73 -14.82
N SER A 152 16.39 -21.06 -14.44
CA SER A 152 16.63 -20.68 -13.05
C SER A 152 15.70 -19.56 -12.58
N ARG A 153 15.32 -18.61 -13.45
CA ARG A 153 14.39 -17.52 -13.12
C ARG A 153 12.99 -18.03 -12.79
N LYS A 154 12.53 -19.13 -13.42
CA LYS A 154 11.23 -19.77 -13.10
C LYS A 154 11.04 -20.03 -11.61
N TYR A 155 12.11 -20.38 -10.91
CA TYR A 155 12.07 -20.76 -9.49
C TYR A 155 12.49 -19.62 -8.57
N GLU A 156 12.74 -18.40 -9.06
CA GLU A 156 13.32 -17.29 -8.28
C GLU A 156 12.43 -16.94 -7.08
N PHE A 157 11.11 -16.87 -7.28
CA PHE A 157 10.07 -16.49 -6.31
C PHE A 157 9.16 -17.64 -5.89
N LYS A 158 9.59 -18.89 -6.07
CA LYS A 158 8.77 -20.07 -5.72
C LYS A 158 9.05 -20.54 -4.30
N SER A 159 8.03 -21.09 -3.62
CA SER A 159 8.15 -21.69 -2.28
C SER A 159 9.11 -22.89 -2.27
N ASP A 160 9.60 -23.31 -1.10
CA ASP A 160 10.64 -24.34 -0.98
C ASP A 160 10.21 -25.70 -1.60
N GLU A 161 8.92 -26.05 -1.49
CA GLU A 161 8.36 -27.26 -2.11
C GLU A 161 8.41 -27.21 -3.64
N GLU A 162 8.06 -26.07 -4.23
CA GLU A 162 8.10 -25.85 -5.68
C GLU A 162 9.54 -25.68 -6.22
N ARG A 163 10.51 -25.36 -5.37
CA ARG A 163 11.94 -25.23 -5.71
C ARG A 163 12.68 -26.56 -5.82
N LEU A 164 12.06 -27.70 -5.53
CA LEU A 164 12.72 -29.01 -5.64
C LEU A 164 13.45 -29.24 -6.99
N PRO A 165 12.89 -28.91 -8.17
CA PRO A 165 13.58 -29.06 -9.45
C PRO A 165 14.80 -28.14 -9.59
N LEU A 166 14.81 -26.97 -8.94
CA LEU A 166 15.95 -26.04 -8.93
C LEU A 166 17.18 -26.69 -8.27
N TYR A 167 16.99 -27.46 -7.20
CA TYR A 167 18.11 -28.15 -6.54
C TYR A 167 18.81 -29.14 -7.47
N GLN A 168 18.04 -29.86 -8.29
CA GLN A 168 18.61 -30.75 -9.32
C GLN A 168 19.35 -29.96 -10.41
N ILE A 169 18.78 -28.84 -10.87
CA ILE A 169 19.42 -27.95 -11.85
C ILE A 169 20.78 -27.46 -11.31
N VAL A 170 20.82 -27.03 -10.05
CA VAL A 170 22.04 -26.56 -9.38
C VAL A 170 23.07 -27.68 -9.32
N GLU A 171 22.70 -28.87 -8.85
CA GLU A 171 23.61 -30.01 -8.70
C GLU A 171 24.30 -30.39 -10.02
N GLU A 172 23.55 -30.42 -11.12
CA GLU A 172 24.09 -30.79 -12.44
C GLU A 172 24.87 -29.66 -13.14
N CYS A 173 24.44 -28.40 -12.96
CA CYS A 173 24.98 -27.26 -13.72
C CYS A 173 26.11 -26.52 -13.01
N PHE A 174 26.05 -26.32 -11.69
CA PHE A 174 26.99 -25.43 -10.98
C PHE A 174 28.47 -25.85 -11.10
N PRO A 175 28.84 -27.15 -11.03
CA PRO A 175 30.22 -27.56 -11.25
C PRO A 175 30.73 -27.18 -12.66
N ARG A 176 29.87 -27.29 -13.68
CA ARG A 176 30.19 -26.93 -15.07
C ARG A 176 30.33 -25.41 -15.20
N LEU A 177 29.38 -24.66 -14.63
CA LEU A 177 29.41 -23.20 -14.60
C LEU A 177 30.66 -22.65 -13.91
N LEU A 178 31.04 -23.24 -12.78
CA LEU A 178 32.24 -22.83 -12.04
C LEU A 178 33.51 -23.01 -12.89
N ASN A 179 33.63 -24.10 -13.64
CA ASN A 179 34.77 -24.35 -14.52
C ASN A 179 34.80 -23.38 -15.71
N ILE A 180 33.64 -23.14 -16.35
CA ILE A 180 33.50 -22.14 -17.41
C ILE A 180 33.90 -20.77 -16.87
N PHE A 181 33.37 -20.38 -15.71
CA PHE A 181 33.63 -19.09 -15.10
C PHE A 181 35.13 -18.89 -14.81
N ASN A 182 35.79 -19.89 -14.22
CA ASN A 182 37.23 -19.86 -13.98
C ASN A 182 38.05 -19.71 -15.28
N THR A 183 37.62 -20.37 -16.36
CA THR A 183 38.29 -20.27 -17.66
C THR A 183 38.13 -18.87 -18.27
N LEU A 184 36.93 -18.29 -18.20
CA LEU A 184 36.64 -16.95 -18.72
C LEU A 184 37.42 -15.85 -17.97
N VAL A 185 37.55 -15.98 -16.65
CA VAL A 185 38.27 -15.00 -15.80
C VAL A 185 39.78 -14.97 -16.12
N GLN A 186 40.36 -16.09 -16.52
CA GLN A 186 41.81 -16.20 -16.83
C GLN A 186 42.20 -15.57 -18.18
N ILE A 187 41.24 -15.13 -19.00
CA ILE A 187 41.53 -14.47 -20.28
C ILE A 187 42.16 -13.10 -20.01
N ALA A 188 43.38 -12.89 -20.52
CA ALA A 188 44.17 -11.68 -20.26
C ALA A 188 43.54 -10.41 -20.87
N ASN A 189 43.10 -10.49 -22.13
CA ASN A 189 42.40 -9.41 -22.84
C ASN A 189 41.01 -9.90 -23.28
N PRO A 190 40.02 -9.92 -22.38
CA PRO A 190 38.73 -10.51 -22.66
C PRO A 190 37.88 -9.55 -23.50
N PRO A 191 37.31 -10.00 -24.63
CA PRO A 191 36.40 -9.20 -25.44
C PRO A 191 35.05 -9.02 -24.72
N ILE A 192 34.18 -8.16 -25.26
CA ILE A 192 32.92 -7.82 -24.59
C ILE A 192 31.97 -9.02 -24.45
N GLU A 193 32.01 -9.98 -25.39
CA GLU A 193 31.16 -11.18 -25.33
C GLU A 193 31.49 -12.03 -24.09
N VAL A 194 32.73 -12.00 -23.60
CA VAL A 194 33.10 -12.69 -22.35
C VAL A 194 32.40 -12.04 -21.15
N ALA A 195 32.24 -10.72 -21.15
CA ALA A 195 31.49 -10.03 -20.10
C ALA A 195 30.02 -10.47 -20.09
N ASP A 196 29.42 -10.65 -21.27
CA ASP A 196 28.03 -11.13 -21.38
C ASP A 196 27.85 -12.56 -20.88
N LEU A 197 28.80 -13.46 -21.16
CA LEU A 197 28.78 -14.82 -20.61
C LEU A 197 28.91 -14.82 -19.08
N ILE A 198 29.86 -14.04 -18.54
CA ILE A 198 30.05 -13.92 -17.08
C ILE A 198 28.79 -13.32 -16.44
N LYS A 199 28.20 -12.30 -17.06
CA LYS A 199 26.94 -11.68 -16.61
C LYS A 199 25.82 -12.71 -16.51
N LEU A 200 25.65 -13.57 -17.52
CA LEU A 200 24.66 -14.65 -17.48
C LEU A 200 24.93 -15.64 -16.34
N ILE A 201 26.19 -16.03 -16.12
CA ILE A 201 26.57 -16.91 -14.99
C ILE A 201 26.22 -16.25 -13.65
N CYS A 202 26.53 -14.97 -13.46
CA CYS A 202 26.17 -14.23 -12.26
C CYS A 202 24.64 -14.17 -12.07
N LYS A 203 23.87 -13.89 -13.13
CA LYS A 203 22.41 -13.89 -13.08
C LYS A 203 21.83 -15.27 -12.75
N ILE A 204 22.40 -16.36 -13.28
CA ILE A 204 21.99 -17.73 -12.92
C ILE A 204 22.23 -17.97 -11.43
N PHE A 205 23.44 -17.66 -10.95
CA PHE A 205 23.78 -17.80 -9.53
C PHE A 205 22.81 -17.01 -8.65
N TRP A 206 22.47 -15.77 -9.04
CA TRP A 206 21.52 -14.92 -8.35
C TRP A 206 20.14 -15.58 -8.18
N SER A 207 19.48 -16.00 -9.26
CA SER A 207 18.15 -16.65 -9.15
C SER A 207 18.19 -17.90 -8.30
N SER A 208 19.29 -18.66 -8.38
CA SER A 208 19.43 -19.87 -7.58
C SER A 208 19.52 -19.62 -6.07
N ILE A 209 19.96 -18.43 -5.64
CA ILE A 209 20.13 -18.08 -4.22
C ILE A 209 19.11 -17.04 -3.71
N TYR A 210 18.13 -16.65 -4.52
CA TYR A 210 17.31 -15.46 -4.22
C TYR A 210 16.57 -15.54 -2.88
N LEU A 211 15.83 -16.64 -2.64
CA LEU A 211 15.11 -16.91 -1.39
C LEU A 211 15.94 -17.76 -0.41
N GLU A 212 16.52 -18.87 -0.88
CA GLU A 212 17.29 -19.81 -0.08
C GLU A 212 18.61 -20.23 -0.75
N ILE A 213 19.59 -20.68 0.03
CA ILE A 213 20.88 -21.18 -0.46
C ILE A 213 20.75 -22.67 -0.83
N PRO A 214 21.04 -23.06 -2.08
CA PRO A 214 21.07 -24.46 -2.48
C PRO A 214 22.08 -25.28 -1.66
N LYS A 215 21.72 -26.53 -1.32
CA LYS A 215 22.51 -27.40 -0.43
C LYS A 215 23.98 -27.56 -0.82
N GLN A 216 24.26 -27.60 -2.12
CA GLN A 216 25.62 -27.70 -2.66
C GLN A 216 26.52 -26.53 -2.27
N LEU A 217 25.95 -25.32 -2.08
CA LEU A 217 26.69 -24.14 -1.65
C LEU A 217 26.97 -24.10 -0.15
N PHE A 218 26.39 -25.00 0.65
CA PHE A 218 26.82 -25.17 2.05
C PHE A 218 28.20 -25.82 2.15
N GLU A 219 28.67 -26.51 1.10
CA GLU A 219 30.02 -27.06 1.07
C GLU A 219 31.07 -25.94 1.03
N PRO A 220 31.94 -25.80 2.06
CA PRO A 220 32.86 -24.67 2.15
C PRO A 220 33.83 -24.54 0.97
N ASN A 221 34.25 -25.67 0.38
CA ASN A 221 35.19 -25.68 -0.74
C ASN A 221 34.55 -25.15 -2.04
N ILE A 222 33.31 -25.57 -2.32
CA ILE A 222 32.56 -25.14 -3.51
C ILE A 222 32.23 -23.65 -3.38
N PHE A 223 31.71 -23.24 -2.23
CA PHE A 223 31.39 -21.84 -1.97
C PHE A 223 32.63 -20.94 -2.05
N ASN A 224 33.76 -21.36 -1.47
CA ASN A 224 35.01 -20.61 -1.54
C ASN A 224 35.47 -20.38 -2.98
N ALA A 225 35.33 -21.38 -3.86
CA ALA A 225 35.73 -21.24 -5.26
C ALA A 225 34.92 -20.16 -5.98
N TRP A 226 33.59 -20.12 -5.78
CA TRP A 226 32.73 -19.06 -6.33
C TRP A 226 33.09 -17.67 -5.81
N ILE A 227 33.22 -17.53 -4.49
CA ILE A 227 33.53 -16.23 -3.87
C ILE A 227 34.88 -15.70 -4.33
N LEU A 228 35.91 -16.55 -4.46
CA LEU A 228 37.22 -16.09 -4.94
C LEU A 228 37.18 -15.58 -6.38
N LEU A 229 36.38 -16.17 -7.26
CA LEU A 229 36.19 -15.67 -8.63
C LEU A 229 35.47 -14.31 -8.65
N PHE A 230 34.43 -14.16 -7.82
CA PHE A 230 33.74 -12.88 -7.66
C PHE A 230 34.67 -11.78 -7.15
N LEU A 231 35.46 -12.06 -6.10
CA LEU A 231 36.43 -11.11 -5.56
C LEU A 231 37.50 -10.75 -6.60
N ASN A 232 38.02 -11.74 -7.34
CA ASN A 232 39.02 -11.50 -8.38
C ASN A 232 38.51 -10.52 -9.46
N LEU A 233 37.26 -10.67 -9.90
CA LEU A 233 36.67 -9.76 -10.88
C LEU A 233 36.35 -8.37 -10.32
N LEU A 234 35.99 -8.27 -9.04
CA LEU A 234 35.82 -6.95 -8.40
C LEU A 234 37.15 -6.20 -8.32
N GLU A 235 38.23 -6.87 -7.93
CA GLU A 235 39.58 -6.29 -7.84
C GLU A 235 40.18 -5.97 -9.23
N ARG A 236 39.83 -6.73 -10.27
CA ARG A 236 40.33 -6.51 -11.62
C ARG A 236 39.87 -5.14 -12.16
N PRO A 237 40.78 -4.32 -12.74
CA PRO A 237 40.39 -3.08 -13.39
C PRO A 237 39.52 -3.38 -14.62
N VAL A 238 38.52 -2.52 -14.83
CA VAL A 238 37.64 -2.60 -15.99
C VAL A 238 38.46 -2.26 -17.26
N PRO A 239 38.39 -3.07 -18.34
CA PRO A 239 39.12 -2.77 -19.57
C PRO A 239 38.76 -1.37 -20.13
N LEU A 240 39.73 -0.67 -20.73
CA LEU A 240 39.48 0.64 -21.35
C LEU A 240 39.19 0.54 -22.85
N GLU A 241 39.66 -0.53 -23.49
CA GLU A 241 39.45 -0.78 -24.92
C GLU A 241 37.98 -1.10 -25.19
N GLY A 242 37.35 -0.33 -26.10
CA GLY A 242 35.93 -0.52 -26.48
C GLY A 242 34.91 0.07 -25.50
N GLN A 243 35.35 0.79 -24.46
CA GLN A 243 34.45 1.46 -23.54
C GLN A 243 33.79 2.70 -24.19
N PRO A 244 32.45 2.84 -24.13
CA PRO A 244 31.76 4.04 -24.63
C PRO A 244 32.19 5.31 -23.89
N SER A 245 32.29 6.43 -24.61
CA SER A 245 32.56 7.75 -24.04
C SER A 245 31.31 8.42 -23.47
N ASP A 246 30.15 8.06 -24.03
CA ASP A 246 28.84 8.51 -23.56
C ASP A 246 28.53 7.91 -22.17
N PRO A 247 28.16 8.73 -21.16
CA PRO A 247 27.89 8.25 -19.81
C PRO A 247 26.83 7.15 -19.72
N ASP A 248 25.73 7.25 -20.46
CA ASP A 248 24.62 6.31 -20.38
C ASP A 248 24.97 4.98 -21.06
N ALA A 249 25.57 5.02 -22.25
CA ALA A 249 26.13 3.83 -22.89
C ALA A 249 27.23 3.18 -22.03
N ARG A 250 27.99 3.98 -21.26
CA ARG A 250 29.02 3.48 -20.34
C ARG A 250 28.41 2.77 -19.13
N LYS A 251 27.28 3.23 -18.59
CA LYS A 251 26.52 2.52 -17.54
C LYS A 251 26.03 1.15 -18.03
N ALA A 252 25.58 1.07 -19.28
CA ALA A 252 25.09 -0.17 -19.90
C ALA A 252 26.19 -1.17 -20.31
N TRP A 253 27.47 -0.80 -20.20
CA TRP A 253 28.57 -1.61 -20.69
C TRP A 253 28.75 -2.92 -19.90
N GLY A 254 28.98 -4.03 -20.61
CA GLY A 254 28.96 -5.39 -20.06
C GLY A 254 29.84 -5.59 -18.82
N TRP A 255 31.05 -5.03 -18.78
CA TRP A 255 31.95 -5.17 -17.64
C TRP A 255 31.46 -4.45 -16.37
N TRP A 256 30.79 -3.31 -16.52
CA TRP A 256 30.17 -2.62 -15.39
C TRP A 256 28.94 -3.38 -14.89
N LYS A 257 28.13 -3.95 -15.80
CA LYS A 257 27.02 -4.83 -15.43
C LYS A 257 27.52 -6.09 -14.69
N VAL A 258 28.67 -6.66 -15.06
CA VAL A 258 29.28 -7.78 -14.30
C VAL A 258 29.62 -7.35 -12.87
N LYS A 259 30.29 -6.20 -12.67
CA LYS A 259 30.58 -5.69 -11.32
C LYS A 259 29.31 -5.38 -10.53
N LYS A 260 28.25 -4.86 -11.17
CA LYS A 260 26.92 -4.66 -10.57
C LYS A 260 26.37 -5.97 -10.02
N TRP A 261 26.24 -6.99 -10.86
CA TRP A 261 25.67 -8.29 -10.46
C TRP A 261 26.48 -8.99 -9.38
N ILE A 262 27.82 -8.94 -9.45
CA ILE A 262 28.67 -9.50 -8.40
C ILE A 262 28.41 -8.78 -7.06
N THR A 263 28.39 -7.45 -7.07
CA THR A 263 28.10 -6.65 -5.86
C THR A 263 26.70 -6.98 -5.32
N HIS A 264 25.71 -7.13 -6.19
CA HIS A 264 24.34 -7.51 -5.83
C HIS A 264 24.28 -8.87 -5.10
N ILE A 265 24.95 -9.88 -5.66
CA ILE A 265 25.06 -11.22 -5.06
C ILE A 265 25.71 -11.14 -3.68
N LEU A 266 26.83 -10.44 -3.56
CA LEU A 266 27.56 -10.32 -2.28
C LEU A 266 26.75 -9.55 -1.23
N ASN A 267 25.99 -8.55 -1.63
CA ASN A 267 25.07 -7.82 -0.75
C ASN A 267 23.98 -8.74 -0.22
N ARG A 268 23.29 -9.50 -1.07
CA ARG A 268 22.23 -10.43 -0.66
C ARG A 268 22.75 -11.54 0.24
N LEU A 269 23.93 -12.09 -0.07
CA LEU A 269 24.62 -13.04 0.80
C LEU A 269 24.89 -12.46 2.20
N TYR A 270 25.16 -11.16 2.29
CA TYR A 270 25.44 -10.50 3.55
C TYR A 270 24.19 -10.04 4.33
N SER A 271 23.19 -9.50 3.65
CA SER A 271 21.98 -8.97 4.27
C SER A 271 21.02 -10.08 4.69
N ARG A 272 20.74 -11.05 3.80
CA ARG A 272 19.74 -12.11 4.05
C ARG A 272 20.33 -13.33 4.75
N PHE A 273 21.51 -13.78 4.32
CA PHE A 273 22.06 -15.09 4.72
C PHE A 273 23.20 -15.03 5.74
N ALA A 274 23.70 -13.82 6.05
CA ALA A 274 24.74 -13.64 7.06
C ALA A 274 24.22 -13.05 8.37
N ASP A 275 22.90 -13.00 8.60
CA ASP A 275 22.35 -12.74 9.94
C ASP A 275 22.23 -14.04 10.74
N MET A 276 22.63 -13.98 12.01
CA MET A 276 22.57 -15.12 12.94
C MET A 276 21.19 -15.29 13.58
N LYS A 277 20.34 -14.25 13.54
CA LYS A 277 19.06 -14.21 14.24
C LYS A 277 17.94 -14.97 13.52
N VAL A 278 18.00 -15.08 12.19
CA VAL A 278 16.79 -15.33 11.37
C VAL A 278 16.64 -16.76 10.84
N HIS A 279 17.46 -17.75 11.22
CA HIS A 279 17.45 -19.02 10.43
C HIS A 279 17.57 -20.37 11.15
N LYS A 280 17.01 -21.37 10.45
CA LYS A 280 17.19 -22.83 10.59
C LYS A 280 18.65 -23.20 10.99
N PRO A 281 18.89 -24.28 11.75
CA PRO A 281 20.21 -24.61 12.32
C PRO A 281 21.35 -24.76 11.30
N GLU A 282 21.05 -25.22 10.07
CA GLU A 282 22.03 -25.36 8.99
C GLU A 282 22.54 -24.01 8.47
N SER A 283 21.64 -23.04 8.31
CA SER A 283 21.93 -21.67 7.88
C SER A 283 22.78 -20.91 8.91
N LYS A 284 22.66 -21.23 10.20
CA LYS A 284 23.51 -20.64 11.27
C LYS A 284 24.99 -20.98 11.08
N ALA A 285 25.31 -22.21 10.68
CA ALA A 285 26.69 -22.62 10.42
C ALA A 285 27.28 -21.90 9.20
N PHE A 286 26.48 -21.74 8.13
CA PHE A 286 26.86 -20.97 6.95
C PHE A 286 27.11 -19.50 7.28
N ALA A 287 26.19 -18.85 8.02
CA ALA A 287 26.31 -17.46 8.41
C ALA A 287 27.60 -17.20 9.21
N GLN A 288 27.96 -18.09 10.15
CA GLN A 288 29.21 -18.00 10.91
C GLN A 288 30.45 -18.13 10.01
N MET A 289 30.45 -19.10 9.10
CA MET A 289 31.52 -19.26 8.12
C MET A 289 31.66 -18.00 7.25
N PHE A 290 30.54 -17.46 6.75
CA PHE A 290 30.52 -16.30 5.86
C PHE A 290 31.08 -15.06 6.53
N GLN A 291 30.60 -14.75 7.74
CA GLN A 291 31.07 -13.60 8.51
C GLN A 291 32.57 -13.70 8.85
N LYS A 292 33.05 -14.89 9.22
CA LYS A 292 34.44 -15.08 9.65
C LYS A 292 35.44 -15.02 8.50
N ASN A 293 35.10 -15.60 7.34
CA ASN A 293 36.07 -15.84 6.27
C ASN A 293 35.95 -14.86 5.09
N TYR A 294 34.75 -14.35 4.79
CA TYR A 294 34.51 -13.60 3.55
C TYR A 294 34.07 -12.16 3.77
N ALA A 295 33.23 -11.86 4.77
CA ALA A 295 32.68 -10.51 4.97
C ALA A 295 33.76 -9.41 5.03
N GLY A 296 34.83 -9.62 5.80
CA GLY A 296 35.94 -8.67 5.88
C GLY A 296 36.73 -8.50 4.57
N ARG A 297 36.82 -9.55 3.75
CA ARG A 297 37.50 -9.48 2.43
C ARG A 297 36.66 -8.73 1.41
N ILE A 298 35.35 -8.99 1.40
CA ILE A 298 34.36 -8.30 0.56
C ILE A 298 34.38 -6.80 0.87
N LEU A 299 34.32 -6.44 2.16
CA LEU A 299 34.46 -5.07 2.62
C LEU A 299 35.75 -4.41 2.10
N GLY A 300 36.89 -5.10 2.18
CA GLY A 300 38.16 -4.59 1.66
C GLY A 300 38.12 -4.29 0.15
N CYS A 301 37.50 -5.15 -0.65
CA CYS A 301 37.33 -4.95 -2.10
C CYS A 301 36.41 -3.76 -2.40
N HIS A 302 35.30 -3.64 -1.66
CA HIS A 302 34.37 -2.52 -1.78
C HIS A 302 35.04 -1.18 -1.49
N LEU A 303 35.84 -1.10 -0.42
CA LEU A 303 36.59 0.11 -0.08
C LEU A 303 37.64 0.45 -1.17
N GLN A 304 38.27 -0.55 -1.79
CA GLN A 304 39.17 -0.32 -2.92
C GLN A 304 38.45 0.25 -4.14
N LEU A 305 37.24 -0.25 -4.46
CA LEU A 305 36.42 0.28 -5.55
C LEU A 305 36.00 1.73 -5.28
N LEU A 306 35.60 2.07 -4.06
CA LEU A 306 35.22 3.43 -3.69
C LEU A 306 36.39 4.42 -3.74
N ASN A 307 37.66 3.97 -3.70
CA ASN A 307 38.80 4.87 -3.94
C ASN A 307 38.77 5.51 -5.34
N ALA A 308 38.05 4.94 -6.31
CA ALA A 308 37.83 5.58 -7.60
C ALA A 308 37.26 7.00 -7.42
N ILE A 309 36.28 7.17 -6.52
CA ILE A 309 35.64 8.46 -6.21
C ILE A 309 36.68 9.48 -5.73
N ARG A 310 37.57 9.08 -4.81
CA ARG A 310 38.65 9.95 -4.28
C ARG A 310 39.61 10.42 -5.36
N THR A 311 39.90 9.55 -6.34
CA THR A 311 40.83 9.85 -7.44
C THR A 311 40.17 10.56 -8.64
N GLY A 312 38.86 10.81 -8.59
CA GLY A 312 38.09 11.34 -9.73
C GLY A 312 37.90 10.32 -10.87
N GLY A 313 37.99 9.03 -10.57
CA GLY A 313 37.70 7.94 -11.49
C GLY A 313 36.21 7.65 -11.63
N TYR A 314 35.83 6.99 -12.72
CA TYR A 314 34.44 6.64 -12.99
C TYR A 314 34.01 5.34 -12.28
N LEU A 315 32.87 5.39 -11.60
CA LEU A 315 32.18 4.24 -11.01
C LEU A 315 30.66 4.44 -11.21
N PRO A 316 29.91 3.45 -11.73
CA PRO A 316 28.47 3.63 -11.95
C PRO A 316 27.70 3.83 -10.64
N ASP A 317 26.70 4.71 -10.67
CA ASP A 317 25.86 5.09 -9.54
C ASP A 317 25.29 3.88 -8.79
N ARG A 318 24.70 2.92 -9.53
CA ARG A 318 24.15 1.68 -8.96
C ARG A 318 25.18 0.83 -8.22
N VAL A 319 26.44 0.82 -8.67
CA VAL A 319 27.51 0.10 -7.96
C VAL A 319 27.89 0.84 -6.68
N ILE A 320 27.94 2.18 -6.70
CA ILE A 320 28.18 3.00 -5.50
C ILE A 320 27.08 2.73 -4.47
N ASN A 321 25.81 2.84 -4.87
CA ASN A 321 24.64 2.59 -4.04
C ASN A 321 24.69 1.22 -3.36
N LEU A 322 24.90 0.13 -4.13
CA LEU A 322 25.02 -1.22 -3.58
C LEU A 322 26.20 -1.33 -2.59
N ILE A 323 27.36 -0.77 -2.93
CA ILE A 323 28.50 -0.79 -2.01
C ILE A 323 28.18 -0.06 -0.70
N LEU A 324 27.55 1.11 -0.78
CA LEU A 324 27.17 1.87 0.40
C LEU A 324 26.16 1.13 1.27
N GLN A 325 25.16 0.45 0.68
CA GLN A 325 24.24 -0.42 1.42
C GLN A 325 24.98 -1.53 2.19
N TYR A 326 26.00 -2.15 1.59
CA TYR A 326 26.84 -3.14 2.29
C TYR A 326 27.56 -2.52 3.49
N LEU A 327 28.12 -1.32 3.31
CA LEU A 327 28.82 -0.56 4.36
C LEU A 327 27.85 -0.16 5.48
N THR A 328 26.65 0.29 5.16
CA THR A 328 25.58 0.65 6.11
C THR A 328 25.21 -0.56 6.97
N ASN A 329 24.94 -1.71 6.34
CA ASN A 329 24.67 -2.96 7.06
C ASN A 329 25.87 -3.41 7.91
N SER A 330 27.10 -3.12 7.47
CA SER A 330 28.33 -3.49 8.19
C SER A 330 28.56 -2.69 9.48
N ILE A 331 28.03 -1.46 9.60
CA ILE A 331 28.17 -0.62 10.80
C ILE A 331 27.52 -1.27 12.04
N THR A 332 26.41 -1.97 11.82
CA THR A 332 25.64 -2.64 12.88
C THR A 332 26.48 -3.74 13.55
N LYS A 333 27.34 -4.43 12.79
CA LYS A 333 28.15 -5.57 13.27
C LYS A 333 29.50 -5.09 13.85
N ASN A 334 29.73 -5.35 15.14
CA ASN A 334 30.95 -4.92 15.87
C ASN A 334 32.26 -5.32 15.17
N SER A 335 32.35 -6.55 14.65
CA SER A 335 33.56 -7.08 14.01
C SER A 335 33.90 -6.36 12.71
N MET A 336 32.88 -6.02 11.89
CA MET A 336 33.08 -5.31 10.63
C MET A 336 33.39 -3.84 10.87
N TYR A 337 32.72 -3.20 11.84
CA TYR A 337 33.03 -1.83 12.22
C TYR A 337 34.48 -1.65 12.66
N GLN A 338 35.06 -2.61 13.41
CA GLN A 338 36.49 -2.57 13.79
C GLN A 338 37.43 -2.60 12.58
N LEU A 339 37.04 -3.27 11.49
CA LEU A 339 37.82 -3.28 10.24
C LEU A 339 37.70 -1.96 9.46
N MET A 340 36.54 -1.30 9.53
CA MET A 340 36.31 0.00 8.87
C MET A 340 36.93 1.18 9.63
N GLN A 341 36.99 1.09 10.96
CA GLN A 341 37.41 2.19 11.85
C GLN A 341 38.71 2.90 11.42
N PRO A 342 39.80 2.20 10.99
CA PRO A 342 41.05 2.86 10.60
C PRO A 342 40.92 3.78 9.37
N GLN A 343 39.93 3.53 8.51
CA GLN A 343 39.67 4.29 7.29
C GLN A 343 38.39 5.12 7.37
N MET A 344 37.75 5.19 8.55
CA MET A 344 36.46 5.87 8.71
C MET A 344 36.51 7.34 8.32
N ASP A 345 37.59 8.06 8.68
CA ASP A 345 37.76 9.47 8.35
C ASP A 345 37.85 9.67 6.82
N ILE A 346 38.50 8.75 6.10
CA ILE A 346 38.56 8.75 4.64
C ILE A 346 37.18 8.49 4.03
N ILE A 347 36.49 7.46 4.52
CA ILE A 347 35.15 7.09 4.04
C ILE A 347 34.22 8.28 4.22
N LEU A 348 34.21 8.87 5.40
CA LEU A 348 33.27 9.92 5.76
C LEU A 348 33.55 11.24 5.03
N PHE A 349 34.81 11.67 4.95
CA PHE A 349 35.17 13.00 4.44
C PHE A 349 35.51 13.03 2.96
N GLU A 350 36.08 11.96 2.41
CA GLU A 350 36.58 11.93 1.02
C GLU A 350 35.70 11.11 0.07
N ILE A 351 34.73 10.34 0.58
CA ILE A 351 33.84 9.51 -0.23
C ILE A 351 32.38 9.93 -0.01
N ILE A 352 31.88 9.81 1.22
CA ILE A 352 30.48 10.07 1.58
C ILE A 352 30.14 11.56 1.38
N PHE A 353 30.92 12.47 1.97
CA PHE A 353 30.62 13.90 1.87
C PHE A 353 30.59 14.44 0.43
N PRO A 354 31.55 14.11 -0.47
CA PRO A 354 31.45 14.48 -1.87
C PRO A 354 30.20 13.97 -2.60
N LEU A 355 29.72 12.77 -2.28
CA LEU A 355 28.48 12.21 -2.86
C LEU A 355 27.22 12.96 -2.40
N MET A 356 27.26 13.58 -1.21
CA MET A 356 26.19 14.41 -0.68
C MET A 356 26.19 15.84 -1.27
N CYS A 357 27.28 16.27 -1.92
CA CYS A 357 27.36 17.62 -2.49
C CYS A 357 26.55 17.72 -3.80
N PHE A 358 26.13 18.95 -4.12
CA PHE A 358 25.54 19.28 -5.42
C PHE A 358 26.53 18.99 -6.57
N SER A 359 26.13 18.15 -7.53
CA SER A 359 26.98 17.65 -8.61
C SER A 359 26.87 18.48 -9.89
N ASP A 360 27.73 18.21 -10.88
CA ASP A 360 27.63 18.81 -12.20
C ASP A 360 26.35 18.37 -12.94
N ASN A 361 25.92 17.12 -12.74
CA ASN A 361 24.68 16.60 -13.33
C ASN A 361 23.45 17.30 -12.75
N ASP A 362 23.44 17.57 -11.43
CA ASP A 362 22.36 18.34 -10.80
C ASP A 362 22.30 19.77 -11.37
N GLN A 363 23.45 20.41 -11.62
CA GLN A 363 23.50 21.75 -12.20
C GLN A 363 22.95 21.76 -13.63
N MET A 364 23.32 20.77 -14.45
CA MET A 364 22.81 20.64 -15.81
C MET A 364 21.29 20.49 -15.80
N LEU A 365 20.76 19.61 -14.94
CA LEU A 365 19.33 19.39 -14.83
C LEU A 365 18.60 20.62 -14.31
N TRP A 366 19.17 21.29 -13.30
CA TRP A 366 18.63 22.54 -12.76
C TRP A 366 18.50 23.65 -13.82
N ASP A 367 19.46 23.76 -14.74
CA ASP A 367 19.47 24.81 -15.75
C ASP A 367 18.64 24.46 -17.01
N GLU A 368 18.65 23.18 -17.42
CA GLU A 368 18.01 22.71 -18.66
C GLU A 368 16.55 22.29 -18.45
N ASP A 369 16.25 21.59 -17.35
CA ASP A 369 14.91 21.07 -17.03
C ASP A 369 14.65 21.02 -15.49
N PRO A 370 14.24 22.15 -14.91
CA PRO A 370 13.93 22.22 -13.48
C PRO A 370 12.76 21.32 -13.05
N HIS A 371 11.85 20.96 -13.96
CA HIS A 371 10.72 20.08 -13.65
C HIS A 371 11.23 18.66 -13.43
N GLU A 372 12.11 18.17 -14.32
CA GLU A 372 12.75 16.87 -14.17
C GLU A 372 13.67 16.83 -12.93
N TYR A 373 14.36 17.92 -12.58
CA TYR A 373 15.14 17.99 -11.33
C TYR A 373 14.27 17.72 -10.09
N ILE A 374 13.09 18.33 -10.04
CA ILE A 374 12.14 18.15 -8.93
C ILE A 374 11.58 16.72 -8.96
N ARG A 375 11.12 16.25 -10.11
CA ARG A 375 10.59 14.88 -10.26
C ARG A 375 11.60 13.85 -9.74
N LYS A 376 12.85 13.89 -10.21
CA LYS A 376 13.94 13.02 -9.75
C LYS A 376 14.28 13.17 -8.27
N GLY A 377 14.14 14.37 -7.72
CA GLY A 377 14.44 14.64 -6.31
C GLY A 377 13.44 14.05 -5.33
N TYR A 378 12.18 13.89 -5.74
CA TYR A 378 11.10 13.38 -4.88
C TYR A 378 10.61 11.98 -5.27
N ASP A 379 10.98 11.46 -6.44
CA ASP A 379 10.73 10.09 -6.88
C ASP A 379 11.39 9.04 -5.96
N ILE A 380 10.55 8.21 -5.33
CA ILE A 380 10.96 7.18 -4.36
C ILE A 380 11.84 6.10 -5.02
N ILE A 381 11.55 5.75 -6.27
CA ILE A 381 12.26 4.71 -7.01
C ILE A 381 13.66 5.19 -7.39
N GLU A 382 13.78 6.43 -7.86
CA GLU A 382 15.10 7.02 -8.14
C GLU A 382 15.95 7.13 -6.86
N ASP A 383 15.32 7.43 -5.73
CA ASP A 383 15.99 7.52 -4.43
C ASP A 383 16.61 6.21 -3.98
N LEU A 384 15.91 5.08 -4.20
CA LEU A 384 16.40 3.76 -3.83
C LEU A 384 17.75 3.40 -4.47
N TYR A 385 18.00 3.91 -5.67
CA TYR A 385 19.20 3.64 -6.45
C TYR A 385 20.22 4.79 -6.42
N SER A 386 19.86 5.91 -5.79
CA SER A 386 20.69 7.09 -5.71
C SER A 386 21.93 6.88 -4.82
N PRO A 387 23.14 7.25 -5.29
CA PRO A 387 24.33 7.32 -4.45
C PRO A 387 24.24 8.36 -3.34
N ARG A 388 23.50 9.46 -3.57
CA ARG A 388 23.31 10.54 -2.59
C ARG A 388 22.51 10.03 -1.39
N THR A 389 21.39 9.36 -1.66
CA THR A 389 20.49 8.79 -0.64
C THR A 389 21.20 7.67 0.13
N ALA A 390 21.90 6.77 -0.56
CA ALA A 390 22.71 5.74 0.11
C ALA A 390 23.85 6.33 0.99
N ALA A 391 24.40 7.49 0.63
CA ALA A 391 25.38 8.20 1.46
C ALA A 391 24.74 8.84 2.70
N MET A 392 23.53 9.41 2.57
CA MET A 392 22.72 9.90 3.68
C MET A 392 22.40 8.77 4.68
N ASP A 393 21.91 7.63 4.19
CA ASP A 393 21.59 6.46 5.01
C ASP A 393 22.80 5.94 5.79
N PHE A 394 23.97 5.90 5.13
CA PHE A 394 25.22 5.51 5.77
C PHE A 394 25.56 6.43 6.94
N VAL A 395 25.44 7.75 6.78
CA VAL A 395 25.72 8.74 7.82
C VAL A 395 24.73 8.62 8.97
N SER A 396 23.43 8.51 8.66
CA SER A 396 22.37 8.32 9.65
C SER A 396 22.58 7.07 10.49
N GLU A 397 22.88 5.93 9.85
CA GLU A 397 23.11 4.66 10.55
C GLU A 397 24.42 4.68 11.36
N LEU A 398 25.48 5.31 10.83
CA LEU A 398 26.75 5.50 11.53
C LEU A 398 26.56 6.28 12.83
N VAL A 399 25.81 7.38 12.77
CA VAL A 399 25.52 8.20 13.95
C VAL A 399 24.60 7.45 14.91
N ARG A 400 23.57 6.77 14.40
CA ARG A 400 22.62 6.00 15.23
C ARG A 400 23.30 4.89 16.03
N LYS A 401 24.15 4.07 15.41
CA LYS A 401 24.80 2.93 16.09
C LYS A 401 26.15 3.25 16.71
N ARG A 402 26.90 4.21 16.16
CA ARG A 402 28.31 4.49 16.51
C ARG A 402 28.60 5.99 16.71
N GLY A 403 27.63 6.76 17.19
CA GLY A 403 27.71 8.23 17.28
C GLY A 403 28.78 8.81 18.20
N LYS A 404 29.17 8.14 19.30
CA LYS A 404 30.00 8.73 20.39
C LYS A 404 31.28 9.45 19.93
N ALA A 405 31.95 8.97 18.89
CA ALA A 405 33.15 9.61 18.32
C ALA A 405 32.94 10.14 16.90
N ASN A 406 32.15 9.43 16.08
CA ASN A 406 31.98 9.77 14.67
C ASN A 406 31.14 11.03 14.46
N LEU A 407 30.10 11.24 15.29
CA LEU A 407 29.27 12.45 15.20
C LEU A 407 30.09 13.70 15.44
N GLN A 408 30.89 13.72 16.50
CA GLN A 408 31.73 14.89 16.82
C GLN A 408 32.73 15.21 15.70
N LYS A 409 33.40 14.18 15.15
CA LYS A 409 34.31 14.35 14.02
C LYS A 409 33.61 14.90 12.79
N PHE A 410 32.42 14.37 12.48
CA PHE A 410 31.65 14.81 11.31
C PHE A 410 31.19 16.25 11.45
N ILE A 411 30.60 16.62 12.59
CA ILE A 411 30.15 18.00 12.83
C ILE A 411 31.33 18.97 12.82
N GLN A 412 32.49 18.62 13.39
CA GLN A 412 33.70 19.46 13.30
C GLN A 412 34.14 19.70 11.85
N PHE A 413 34.09 18.67 11.01
CA PHE A 413 34.38 18.80 9.58
C PHE A 413 33.39 19.73 8.87
N ILE A 414 32.09 19.58 9.14
CA ILE A 414 31.03 20.45 8.59
C ILE A 414 31.21 21.91 9.03
N VAL A 415 31.47 22.16 10.32
CA VAL A 415 31.76 23.52 10.83
C VAL A 415 32.99 24.10 10.13
N GLY A 416 34.02 23.29 9.86
CA GLY A 416 35.19 23.71 9.08
C GLY A 416 34.87 24.09 7.62
N ILE A 417 33.81 23.55 7.03
CA ILE A 417 33.30 23.97 5.72
C ILE A 417 32.60 25.32 5.83
N PHE A 418 31.75 25.50 6.84
CA PHE A 418 31.06 26.77 7.07
C PHE A 418 32.04 27.92 7.30
N MET A 419 33.07 27.73 8.12
CA MET A 419 34.10 28.76 8.33
C MET A 419 34.83 29.11 7.02
N ARG A 420 35.22 28.11 6.22
CA ARG A 420 35.87 28.35 4.91
C ARG A 420 34.95 29.06 3.93
N TYR A 421 33.65 28.79 3.98
CA TYR A 421 32.66 29.47 3.16
C TYR A 421 32.48 30.94 3.55
N ASP A 422 32.46 31.23 4.86
CA ASP A 422 32.33 32.59 5.40
C ASP A 422 33.58 33.45 5.11
N GLU A 423 34.77 32.85 5.14
CA GLU A 423 36.05 33.52 4.86
C GLU A 423 36.30 33.75 3.36
N ALA A 424 35.64 32.99 2.47
CA ALA A 424 35.86 33.05 1.04
C ALA A 424 35.19 34.27 0.38
N SER A 425 35.90 34.90 -0.57
CA SER A 425 35.33 35.93 -1.44
C SER A 425 34.24 35.36 -2.33
N VAL A 426 33.24 36.19 -2.71
CA VAL A 426 32.07 35.80 -3.52
C VAL A 426 32.44 34.99 -4.78
N GLU A 427 33.54 35.31 -5.45
CA GLU A 427 34.00 34.62 -6.68
C GLU A 427 34.56 33.20 -6.46
N VAL A 428 34.98 32.85 -5.24
CA VAL A 428 35.63 31.55 -4.92
C VAL A 428 34.87 30.84 -3.79
N LYS A 429 33.62 31.24 -3.54
CA LYS A 429 32.80 30.61 -2.51
C LYS A 429 32.51 29.15 -2.88
N PRO A 430 32.75 28.19 -1.97
CA PRO A 430 32.50 26.78 -2.23
C PRO A 430 31.01 26.44 -2.08
N TYR A 431 30.16 26.99 -2.94
CA TYR A 431 28.69 26.86 -2.87
C TYR A 431 28.22 25.39 -2.81
N ARG A 432 28.81 24.51 -3.63
CA ARG A 432 28.49 23.06 -3.64
C ARG A 432 28.83 22.34 -2.34
N GLN A 433 29.94 22.71 -1.69
CA GLN A 433 30.30 22.11 -0.40
C GLN A 433 29.42 22.65 0.71
N LYS A 434 29.00 23.92 0.62
CA LYS A 434 28.03 24.51 1.55
C LYS A 434 26.69 23.79 1.45
N ASP A 435 26.22 23.51 0.24
CA ASP A 435 25.00 22.72 -0.01
C ASP A 435 25.07 21.32 0.63
N GLY A 436 26.12 20.54 0.33
CA GLY A 436 26.30 19.21 0.92
C GLY A 436 26.45 19.25 2.46
N ALA A 437 27.01 20.32 3.01
CA ALA A 437 27.10 20.54 4.45
C ALA A 437 25.73 20.84 5.09
N LEU A 438 24.87 21.59 4.41
CA LEU A 438 23.49 21.82 4.83
C LEU A 438 22.67 20.52 4.75
N LEU A 439 22.82 19.75 3.66
CA LEU A 439 22.19 18.44 3.52
C LEU A 439 22.58 17.51 4.67
N ALA A 440 23.89 17.40 4.97
CA ALA A 440 24.39 16.57 6.07
C ALA A 440 23.81 16.94 7.44
N ILE A 441 23.60 18.22 7.72
CA ILE A 441 22.97 18.67 8.97
C ILE A 441 21.47 18.37 8.97
N GLY A 442 20.77 18.58 7.85
CA GLY A 442 19.35 18.23 7.76
C GLY A 442 19.10 16.73 7.90
N THR A 443 19.90 15.88 7.26
CA THR A 443 19.83 14.42 7.41
C THR A 443 20.04 13.95 8.85
N LEU A 444 20.83 14.67 9.64
CA LEU A 444 21.12 14.34 11.05
C LEU A 444 20.16 14.99 12.05
N CYS A 445 19.07 15.59 11.58
CA CYS A 445 18.11 16.36 12.37
C CYS A 445 17.65 15.62 13.65
N ASP A 446 17.12 14.41 13.53
CA ASP A 446 16.57 13.65 14.67
C ASP A 446 17.59 13.41 15.78
N ARG A 447 18.85 13.21 15.40
CA ARG A 447 19.93 12.95 16.37
C ARG A 447 20.45 14.24 16.97
N LEU A 448 20.56 15.31 16.18
CA LEU A 448 21.06 16.60 16.66
C LEU A 448 20.07 17.29 17.60
N LYS A 449 18.75 17.14 17.38
CA LYS A 449 17.70 17.64 18.28
C LYS A 449 17.73 17.02 19.67
N GLN A 450 18.26 15.80 19.79
CA GLN A 450 18.25 15.01 21.04
C GLN A 450 19.61 15.03 21.78
N THR A 451 20.71 15.44 21.14
CA THR A 451 22.07 15.26 21.68
C THR A 451 22.67 16.57 22.18
N ASP A 452 23.02 16.64 23.47
CA ASP A 452 23.80 17.74 24.05
C ASP A 452 25.30 17.63 23.71
N PRO A 453 26.03 18.74 23.48
CA PRO A 453 25.60 20.15 23.53
C PRO A 453 25.01 20.68 22.21
N TYR A 454 24.87 19.84 21.18
CA TYR A 454 24.46 20.30 19.84
C TYR A 454 23.08 20.94 19.85
N LYS A 455 22.13 20.35 20.59
CA LYS A 455 20.77 20.86 20.76
C LYS A 455 20.72 22.36 21.10
N ALA A 456 21.60 22.83 21.98
CA ALA A 456 21.64 24.23 22.41
C ALA A 456 22.23 25.19 21.36
N GLU A 457 23.07 24.70 20.44
CA GLU A 457 23.71 25.52 19.40
C GLU A 457 22.95 25.47 18.06
N LEU A 458 21.89 24.66 17.94
CA LEU A 458 21.11 24.51 16.69
C LEU A 458 20.51 25.83 16.22
N GLU A 459 19.85 26.57 17.12
CA GLU A 459 19.26 27.88 16.79
C GLU A 459 20.31 28.86 16.24
N ARG A 460 21.47 28.92 16.90
CA ARG A 460 22.59 29.76 16.47
C ARG A 460 23.12 29.34 15.11
N MET A 461 23.21 28.04 14.86
CA MET A 461 23.64 27.49 13.58
C MET A 461 22.67 27.90 12.46
N LEU A 462 21.35 27.78 12.68
CA LEU A 462 20.34 28.23 11.72
C LEU A 462 20.49 29.72 11.40
N VAL A 463 20.59 30.58 12.43
CA VAL A 463 20.71 32.03 12.26
C VAL A 463 22.00 32.41 11.54
N GLN A 464 23.12 31.76 11.85
CA GLN A 464 24.42 32.12 11.29
C GLN A 464 24.64 31.56 9.89
N HIS A 465 24.16 30.35 9.61
CA HIS A 465 24.59 29.58 8.45
C HIS A 465 23.47 29.17 7.48
N VAL A 466 22.19 29.27 7.88
CA VAL A 466 21.03 28.92 7.04
C VAL A 466 20.26 30.18 6.63
N PHE A 467 19.92 31.06 7.56
CA PHE A 467 19.13 32.27 7.27
C PHE A 467 19.74 33.20 6.22
N PRO A 468 21.07 33.43 6.17
CA PRO A 468 21.67 34.26 5.13
C PRO A 468 21.54 33.67 3.72
N GLU A 469 21.43 32.34 3.60
CA GLU A 469 21.42 31.66 2.31
C GLU A 469 20.09 31.83 1.57
N PHE A 470 18.98 32.17 2.25
CA PHE A 470 17.72 32.54 1.60
C PHE A 470 17.86 33.77 0.66
N SER A 471 18.89 34.58 0.85
CA SER A 471 19.21 35.72 -0.03
C SER A 471 20.43 35.46 -0.93
N SER A 472 20.85 34.19 -1.07
CA SER A 472 21.98 33.82 -1.92
C SER A 472 21.68 34.02 -3.40
N GLN A 473 22.72 34.35 -4.18
CA GLN A 473 22.60 34.47 -5.65
C GLN A 473 22.40 33.12 -6.33
N VAL A 474 22.63 32.03 -5.60
CA VAL A 474 22.64 30.65 -6.12
C VAL A 474 21.36 29.93 -5.69
N GLY A 475 20.60 29.43 -6.67
CA GLY A 475 19.30 28.79 -6.47
C GLY A 475 19.30 27.58 -5.56
N HIS A 476 20.19 26.61 -5.83
CA HIS A 476 20.26 25.38 -5.05
C HIS A 476 20.52 25.63 -3.55
N LEU A 477 21.24 26.69 -3.19
CA LEU A 477 21.41 27.07 -1.78
C LEU A 477 20.16 27.69 -1.16
N ARG A 478 19.37 28.47 -1.92
CA ARG A 478 18.08 28.99 -1.43
C ARG A 478 17.10 27.85 -1.17
N ALA A 479 17.01 26.90 -2.10
CA ALA A 479 16.20 25.69 -1.95
C ALA A 479 16.65 24.84 -0.74
N LYS A 480 17.96 24.57 -0.63
CA LYS A 480 18.49 23.80 0.51
C LYS A 480 18.30 24.52 1.85
N ALA A 481 18.36 25.85 1.88
CA ALA A 481 18.09 26.62 3.09
C ALA A 481 16.64 26.49 3.54
N ALA A 482 15.68 26.51 2.60
CA ALA A 482 14.27 26.25 2.89
C ALA A 482 14.07 24.84 3.45
N TRP A 483 14.63 23.82 2.78
CA TRP A 483 14.55 22.43 3.23
C TRP A 483 15.11 22.24 4.66
N VAL A 484 16.32 22.73 4.94
CA VAL A 484 16.91 22.63 6.30
C VAL A 484 16.07 23.40 7.33
N ALA A 485 15.53 24.57 6.98
CA ALA A 485 14.68 25.31 7.90
C ALA A 485 13.42 24.52 8.28
N GLY A 486 12.77 23.86 7.31
CA GLY A 486 11.64 22.96 7.55
C GLY A 486 11.98 21.80 8.48
N GLN A 487 13.11 21.11 8.23
CA GLN A 487 13.58 20.01 9.07
C GLN A 487 13.73 20.40 10.56
N TYR A 488 14.16 21.63 10.84
CA TYR A 488 14.34 22.13 12.19
C TYR A 488 13.18 22.99 12.70
N ALA A 489 12.03 23.05 12.02
CA ALA A 489 10.88 23.86 12.43
C ALA A 489 10.38 23.50 13.84
N SER A 490 10.45 22.22 14.23
CA SER A 490 9.98 21.71 15.53
C SER A 490 10.98 21.86 16.70
N ILE A 491 12.11 22.56 16.53
CA ILE A 491 13.02 22.80 17.66
C ILE A 491 12.46 23.84 18.64
N ASN A 492 12.91 23.78 19.89
CA ASN A 492 12.62 24.84 20.86
C ASN A 492 13.50 26.06 20.57
N PHE A 493 12.93 27.05 19.90
CA PHE A 493 13.57 28.36 19.71
C PHE A 493 13.58 29.14 21.02
N SER A 494 14.77 29.62 21.42
CA SER A 494 14.95 30.49 22.59
C SER A 494 14.37 31.88 22.31
N ASP A 495 14.51 32.34 21.07
CA ASP A 495 13.93 33.58 20.57
C ASP A 495 12.82 33.27 19.54
N GLN A 496 11.58 33.58 19.89
CA GLN A 496 10.45 33.40 18.98
C GLN A 496 10.58 34.26 17.71
N ASP A 497 11.31 35.38 17.75
CA ASP A 497 11.53 36.18 16.55
C ASP A 497 12.41 35.43 15.52
N ASN A 498 13.26 34.50 15.94
CA ASN A 498 14.01 33.63 15.02
C ASN A 498 13.09 32.62 14.31
N PHE A 499 12.10 32.06 15.02
CA PHE A 499 11.09 31.19 14.41
C PHE A 499 10.28 31.96 13.36
N ARG A 500 9.77 33.14 13.73
CA ARG A 500 9.04 34.03 12.81
C ARG A 500 9.87 34.41 11.59
N LYS A 501 11.14 34.74 11.79
CA LYS A 501 12.05 35.08 10.71
C LYS A 501 12.27 33.90 9.76
N ALA A 502 12.46 32.69 10.28
CA ALA A 502 12.58 31.48 9.47
C ALA A 502 11.31 31.25 8.63
N MET A 503 10.14 31.34 9.28
CA MET A 503 8.84 31.19 8.63
C MET A 503 8.64 32.24 7.52
N HIS A 504 8.95 33.52 7.78
CA HIS A 504 8.88 34.58 6.76
C HIS A 504 9.87 34.38 5.60
N CYS A 505 11.06 33.84 5.86
CA CYS A 505 12.01 33.50 4.81
C CYS A 505 11.46 32.39 3.90
N VAL A 506 10.85 31.34 4.47
CA VAL A 506 10.20 30.26 3.73
C VAL A 506 9.02 30.80 2.93
N ILE A 507 8.16 31.63 3.53
CA ILE A 507 7.04 32.31 2.86
C ILE A 507 7.52 33.16 1.67
N SER A 508 8.65 33.87 1.82
CA SER A 508 9.23 34.64 0.72
C SER A 508 9.76 33.73 -0.40
N GLY A 509 10.20 32.51 -0.08
CA GLY A 509 10.68 31.52 -1.03
C GLY A 509 9.59 30.98 -1.96
N LEU A 510 8.32 31.02 -1.56
CA LEU A 510 7.19 30.67 -2.45
C LEU A 510 7.10 31.59 -3.68
N ARG A 511 7.70 32.79 -3.62
CA ARG A 511 7.72 33.77 -4.72
C ARG A 511 9.07 33.82 -5.45
N ASP A 512 9.94 32.84 -5.24
CA ASP A 512 11.25 32.79 -5.89
C ASP A 512 11.11 32.57 -7.41
N PRO A 513 11.96 33.20 -8.24
CA PRO A 513 11.95 32.96 -9.69
C PRO A 513 12.28 31.52 -10.09
N GLU A 514 13.03 30.77 -9.27
CA GLU A 514 13.43 29.40 -9.58
C GLU A 514 12.43 28.39 -9.01
N LEU A 515 11.94 27.50 -9.88
CA LEU A 515 10.91 26.52 -9.54
C LEU A 515 11.29 25.60 -8.37
N PRO A 516 12.51 25.01 -8.29
CA PRO A 516 12.82 24.09 -7.19
C PRO A 516 12.87 24.80 -5.83
N VAL A 517 13.18 26.10 -5.79
CA VAL A 517 13.15 26.91 -4.55
C VAL A 517 11.71 27.08 -4.07
N ARG A 518 10.76 27.32 -4.99
CA ARG A 518 9.33 27.43 -4.66
C ARG A 518 8.80 26.12 -4.06
N VAL A 519 9.14 24.98 -4.66
CA VAL A 519 8.73 23.65 -4.20
C VAL A 519 9.30 23.32 -2.81
N ASP A 520 10.62 23.42 -2.62
CA ASP A 520 11.26 23.16 -1.31
C ASP A 520 10.71 24.10 -0.21
N SER A 521 10.33 25.33 -0.57
CA SER A 521 9.72 26.28 0.37
C SER A 521 8.30 25.89 0.77
N VAL A 522 7.51 25.34 -0.15
CA VAL A 522 6.18 24.81 0.18
C VAL A 522 6.30 23.61 1.13
N PHE A 523 7.19 22.66 0.85
CA PHE A 523 7.37 21.50 1.74
C PHE A 523 7.88 21.90 3.12
N ALA A 524 8.79 22.87 3.19
CA ALA A 524 9.23 23.41 4.47
C ALA A 524 8.10 24.11 5.23
N LEU A 525 7.17 24.78 4.52
CA LEU A 525 6.04 25.48 5.15
C LEU A 525 5.16 24.52 5.93
N ARG A 526 4.92 23.29 5.44
CA ARG A 526 4.18 22.24 6.15
C ARG A 526 4.68 22.07 7.58
N SER A 527 5.98 21.81 7.74
CA SER A 527 6.60 21.59 9.04
C SER A 527 6.52 22.82 9.96
N PHE A 528 6.53 24.04 9.40
CA PHE A 528 6.32 25.25 10.18
C PHE A 528 4.87 25.40 10.65
N VAL A 529 3.88 25.05 9.83
CA VAL A 529 2.45 25.10 10.20
C VAL A 529 2.13 24.09 11.31
N GLU A 530 2.66 22.86 11.19
CA GLU A 530 2.53 21.82 12.22
C GLU A 530 3.17 22.26 13.56
N ALA A 531 4.37 22.84 13.51
CA ALA A 531 5.09 23.30 14.70
C ALA A 531 4.54 24.61 15.30
N CYS A 532 3.72 25.36 14.55
CA CYS A 532 3.24 26.66 14.98
C CYS A 532 2.14 26.51 16.05
N LYS A 533 2.37 27.14 17.20
CA LYS A 533 1.40 27.18 18.33
C LYS A 533 0.40 28.32 18.21
N ASP A 534 0.77 29.39 17.51
CA ASP A 534 -0.04 30.60 17.35
C ASP A 534 -0.19 30.92 15.86
N LEU A 535 -1.40 30.67 15.34
CA LEU A 535 -1.72 30.82 13.92
C LEU A 535 -2.03 32.27 13.53
N ASP A 536 -2.07 33.22 14.48
CA ASP A 536 -2.43 34.63 14.24
C ASP A 536 -1.53 35.35 13.22
N GLU A 537 -0.30 34.88 13.03
CA GLU A 537 0.66 35.51 12.11
C GLU A 537 0.51 35.03 10.66
N ILE A 538 -0.01 33.81 10.48
CA ILE A 538 -0.23 33.22 9.15
C ILE A 538 -1.62 33.60 8.64
N ARG A 539 -2.62 33.75 9.54
CA ARG A 539 -4.00 34.15 9.19
C ARG A 539 -4.10 35.31 8.19
N PRO A 540 -3.36 36.44 8.31
CA PRO A 540 -3.49 37.59 7.40
C PRO A 540 -2.90 37.32 5.99
N ILE A 541 -1.96 36.38 5.89
CA ILE A 541 -1.24 36.07 4.64
C ILE A 541 -1.75 34.80 3.97
N LEU A 542 -2.56 33.98 4.67
CA LEU A 542 -3.18 32.75 4.18
C LEU A 542 -3.78 32.87 2.77
N PRO A 543 -4.52 33.94 2.40
CA PRO A 543 -5.11 34.03 1.07
C PRO A 543 -4.06 34.16 -0.03
N GLN A 544 -2.95 34.85 0.25
CA GLN A 544 -1.84 34.99 -0.68
C GLN A 544 -1.02 33.70 -0.78
N LEU A 545 -0.90 32.96 0.33
CA LEU A 545 -0.22 31.67 0.35
C LEU A 545 -0.97 30.64 -0.50
N LEU A 546 -2.30 30.54 -0.32
CA LEU A 546 -3.14 29.65 -1.11
C LEU A 546 -3.08 29.99 -2.61
N ASP A 547 -3.09 31.26 -3.01
CA ASP A 547 -2.97 31.66 -4.43
C ASP A 547 -1.64 31.23 -5.06
N GLU A 548 -0.51 31.43 -4.38
CA GLU A 548 0.80 30.98 -4.89
C GLU A 548 0.90 29.46 -4.92
N PHE A 549 0.30 28.79 -3.93
CA PHE A 549 0.25 27.34 -3.86
C PHE A 549 -0.58 26.73 -5.00
N PHE A 550 -1.74 27.30 -5.34
CA PHE A 550 -2.55 26.85 -6.49
C PHE A 550 -1.83 27.02 -7.82
N LYS A 551 -1.06 28.10 -8.00
CA LYS A 551 -0.22 28.27 -9.20
C LYS A 551 0.82 27.15 -9.28
N LEU A 552 1.44 26.80 -8.16
CA LEU A 552 2.44 25.73 -8.12
C LEU A 552 1.84 24.35 -8.42
N MET A 553 0.66 24.01 -7.88
CA MET A 553 -0.09 22.80 -8.25
C MET A 553 -0.58 22.81 -9.72
N GLY A 554 -0.66 24.00 -10.33
CA GLY A 554 -0.90 24.16 -11.75
C GLY A 554 0.32 23.81 -12.60
N GLU A 555 1.53 24.04 -12.08
CA GLU A 555 2.82 23.98 -12.77
C GLU A 555 3.60 22.67 -12.51
N VAL A 556 3.40 22.02 -11.36
CA VAL A 556 4.13 20.81 -10.93
C VAL A 556 3.14 19.74 -10.50
N GLU A 557 3.27 18.56 -11.10
CA GLU A 557 2.55 17.36 -10.69
C GLU A 557 3.40 16.64 -9.63
N ASN A 558 3.11 16.91 -8.35
CA ASN A 558 3.81 16.31 -7.22
C ASN A 558 2.85 16.12 -6.04
N GLU A 559 2.84 14.93 -5.46
CA GLU A 559 1.95 14.50 -4.38
C GLU A 559 2.22 15.20 -3.05
N ASP A 560 3.50 15.46 -2.72
CA ASP A 560 3.91 16.16 -1.50
C ASP A 560 3.30 17.57 -1.41
N LEU A 561 2.97 18.17 -2.56
CA LEU A 561 2.22 19.43 -2.59
C LEU A 561 0.82 19.17 -2.01
N VAL A 562 0.09 18.19 -2.53
CA VAL A 562 -1.29 17.91 -2.08
C VAL A 562 -1.36 17.62 -0.58
N PHE A 563 -0.44 16.81 -0.05
CA PHE A 563 -0.34 16.55 1.40
C PHE A 563 -0.04 17.81 2.21
N THR A 564 0.79 18.72 1.68
CA THR A 564 1.03 20.02 2.34
C THR A 564 -0.25 20.85 2.40
N LEU A 565 -1.11 20.80 1.37
CA LEU A 565 -2.39 21.50 1.40
C LEU A 565 -3.31 20.93 2.46
N GLU A 566 -3.41 19.61 2.52
CA GLU A 566 -4.21 18.88 3.50
C GLU A 566 -3.86 19.31 4.94
N THR A 567 -2.56 19.30 5.28
CA THR A 567 -2.08 19.75 6.60
C THR A 567 -2.42 21.21 6.88
N ILE A 568 -2.37 22.08 5.86
CA ILE A 568 -2.75 23.49 6.02
C ILE A 568 -4.27 23.60 6.23
N VAL A 569 -5.09 22.84 5.51
CA VAL A 569 -6.55 22.87 5.65
C VAL A 569 -6.97 22.39 7.04
N ASP A 570 -6.42 21.27 7.51
CA ASP A 570 -6.68 20.71 8.85
C ASP A 570 -6.43 21.76 9.95
N ARG A 571 -5.31 22.49 9.88
CA ARG A 571 -4.92 23.46 10.91
C ARG A 571 -5.69 24.78 10.87
N PHE A 572 -6.31 25.14 9.75
CA PHE A 572 -6.98 26.44 9.53
C PHE A 572 -8.49 26.29 9.22
N GLY A 573 -9.13 25.20 9.65
CA GLY A 573 -10.47 24.79 9.21
C GLY A 573 -11.54 25.90 9.23
N GLU A 574 -11.68 26.66 10.31
CA GLU A 574 -12.68 27.75 10.39
C GLU A 574 -12.42 28.88 9.38
N GLU A 575 -11.15 29.22 9.15
CA GLU A 575 -10.76 30.26 8.20
C GLU A 575 -10.74 29.80 6.74
N MET A 576 -10.83 28.48 6.50
CA MET A 576 -10.92 27.89 5.15
C MET A 576 -12.31 28.03 4.53
N ALA A 577 -13.35 28.25 5.33
CA ALA A 577 -14.73 28.37 4.87
C ALA A 577 -14.94 29.31 3.66
N PRO A 578 -14.34 30.52 3.58
CA PRO A 578 -14.48 31.41 2.42
C PRO A 578 -13.77 30.91 1.16
N TYR A 579 -12.79 30.01 1.30
CA TYR A 579 -11.93 29.49 0.23
C TYR A 579 -12.31 28.06 -0.19
N ALA A 580 -13.08 27.34 0.63
CA ALA A 580 -13.45 25.93 0.44
C ALA A 580 -13.97 25.63 -0.97
N LEU A 581 -14.87 26.48 -1.51
CA LEU A 581 -15.37 26.32 -2.87
C LEU A 581 -14.26 26.41 -3.93
N GLY A 582 -13.36 27.40 -3.82
CA GLY A 582 -12.25 27.58 -4.74
C GLY A 582 -11.19 26.47 -4.61
N LEU A 583 -10.97 25.97 -3.40
CA LEU A 583 -10.11 24.82 -3.10
C LEU A 583 -10.66 23.56 -3.77
N CYS A 584 -11.93 23.20 -3.55
CA CYS A 584 -12.56 22.04 -4.18
C CYS A 584 -12.56 22.16 -5.71
N GLN A 585 -12.76 23.36 -6.27
CA GLN A 585 -12.68 23.58 -7.73
C GLN A 585 -11.27 23.35 -8.29
N SER A 586 -10.25 23.84 -7.58
CA SER A 586 -8.86 23.69 -8.02
C SER A 586 -8.38 22.25 -7.89
N LEU A 587 -8.74 21.56 -6.80
CA LEU A 587 -8.46 20.14 -6.57
C LEU A 587 -9.21 19.25 -7.55
N ALA A 588 -10.50 19.52 -7.81
CA ALA A 588 -11.25 18.81 -8.85
C ALA A 588 -10.61 18.98 -10.24
N ALA A 589 -10.13 20.18 -10.57
CA ALA A 589 -9.41 20.42 -11.83
C ALA A 589 -8.03 19.72 -11.87
N ALA A 590 -7.32 19.63 -10.74
CA ALA A 590 -6.10 18.86 -10.63
C ALA A 590 -6.37 17.35 -10.82
N PHE A 591 -7.38 16.82 -10.15
CA PHE A 591 -7.85 15.44 -10.30
C PHE A 591 -8.11 15.08 -11.77
N TRP A 592 -8.88 15.90 -12.50
CA TRP A 592 -9.15 15.64 -13.92
C TRP A 592 -7.90 15.73 -14.81
N ARG A 593 -6.89 16.53 -14.43
CA ARG A 593 -5.62 16.58 -15.16
C ARG A 593 -4.81 15.29 -14.92
N CYS A 594 -4.72 14.84 -13.68
CA CYS A 594 -4.03 13.59 -13.33
C CYS A 594 -4.67 12.37 -14.01
N MET A 595 -6.00 12.31 -14.07
CA MET A 595 -6.70 11.24 -14.79
C MET A 595 -6.44 11.29 -16.31
N ALA A 596 -6.34 12.49 -16.89
CA ALA A 596 -6.09 12.64 -18.33
C ALA A 596 -4.64 12.34 -18.73
N SER A 597 -3.67 12.51 -17.82
CA SER A 597 -2.28 12.10 -18.05
C SER A 597 -2.11 10.59 -17.89
N SER A 598 -2.78 9.97 -16.92
CA SER A 598 -2.82 8.51 -16.75
C SER A 598 -3.41 7.78 -17.97
N GLU A 599 -4.49 8.30 -18.57
CA GLU A 599 -5.08 7.70 -19.80
C GLU A 599 -4.17 7.82 -21.06
N ALA A 600 -3.07 8.59 -21.01
CA ALA A 600 -2.24 8.91 -22.18
C ALA A 600 -0.87 8.20 -22.21
N ASP A 601 -0.35 7.75 -21.08
CA ASP A 601 0.94 7.05 -20.96
C ASP A 601 0.75 5.61 -20.47
N ASP A 602 0.69 4.66 -21.41
CA ASP A 602 0.60 3.20 -21.17
C ASP A 602 1.85 2.61 -20.46
N GLU A 603 2.84 3.42 -20.06
CA GLU A 603 4.15 2.97 -19.53
C GLU A 603 4.43 3.38 -18.06
N VAL A 604 3.61 4.24 -17.43
CA VAL A 604 3.79 4.69 -16.02
C VAL A 604 2.43 4.79 -15.30
N GLU A 605 1.79 3.66 -15.01
CA GLU A 605 0.43 3.63 -14.45
C GLU A 605 0.34 4.26 -13.03
N ASP A 606 1.40 4.25 -12.21
CA ASP A 606 1.26 4.54 -10.77
C ASP A 606 1.32 6.02 -10.35
N SER A 607 2.00 6.90 -11.08
CA SER A 607 2.24 8.28 -10.60
C SER A 607 1.02 9.21 -10.73
N GLY A 608 0.14 8.96 -11.70
CA GLY A 608 -1.07 9.77 -11.89
C GLY A 608 -2.20 9.40 -10.92
N ALA A 609 -2.31 8.10 -10.59
CA ALA A 609 -3.34 7.56 -9.71
C ALA A 609 -3.16 8.02 -8.26
N LEU A 610 -1.93 7.96 -7.73
CA LEU A 610 -1.64 8.36 -6.35
C LEU A 610 -1.84 9.88 -6.12
N ALA A 611 -1.48 10.71 -7.11
CA ALA A 611 -1.80 12.14 -7.10
C ALA A 611 -3.32 12.41 -7.15
N ALA A 612 -4.08 11.57 -7.86
CA ALA A 612 -5.54 11.65 -7.89
C ALA A 612 -6.17 11.30 -6.53
N VAL A 613 -5.68 10.24 -5.87
CA VAL A 613 -6.04 9.87 -4.49
C VAL A 613 -5.78 11.04 -3.52
N GLY A 614 -4.58 11.62 -3.56
CA GLY A 614 -4.24 12.77 -2.72
C GLY A 614 -5.21 13.94 -2.93
N CYS A 615 -5.61 14.22 -4.18
CA CYS A 615 -6.58 15.29 -4.46
C CYS A 615 -7.94 15.03 -3.80
N LEU A 616 -8.40 13.78 -3.77
CA LEU A 616 -9.67 13.41 -3.14
C LEU A 616 -9.58 13.44 -1.61
N ARG A 617 -8.48 12.96 -1.01
CA ARG A 617 -8.23 13.08 0.44
C ARG A 617 -8.19 14.53 0.92
N ALA A 618 -7.53 15.40 0.16
CA ALA A 618 -7.56 16.84 0.44
C ALA A 618 -8.98 17.42 0.33
N ILE A 619 -9.81 16.94 -0.60
CA ILE A 619 -11.23 17.31 -0.67
C ILE A 619 -11.99 16.81 0.57
N SER A 620 -11.81 15.56 0.99
CA SER A 620 -12.38 15.00 2.22
C SER A 620 -12.04 15.85 3.45
N THR A 621 -10.76 16.20 3.63
CA THR A 621 -10.28 17.06 4.73
C THR A 621 -10.93 18.45 4.69
N ILE A 622 -11.10 19.03 3.49
CA ILE A 622 -11.82 20.30 3.34
C ILE A 622 -13.28 20.13 3.79
N LEU A 623 -13.96 19.06 3.39
CA LEU A 623 -15.35 18.79 3.75
C LEU A 623 -15.51 18.59 5.27
N GLU A 624 -14.59 17.88 5.90
CA GLU A 624 -14.55 17.71 7.35
C GLU A 624 -14.37 19.04 8.08
N SER A 625 -13.42 19.87 7.62
CA SER A 625 -13.13 21.18 8.23
C SER A 625 -14.31 22.16 8.18
N ILE A 626 -15.22 21.99 7.20
CA ILE A 626 -16.43 22.80 7.03
C ILE A 626 -17.70 22.11 7.55
N SER A 627 -17.59 20.99 8.27
CA SER A 627 -18.71 20.22 8.85
C SER A 627 -19.71 21.09 9.64
N SER A 628 -19.22 22.14 10.31
CA SER A 628 -20.03 23.10 11.06
C SER A 628 -20.82 24.10 10.20
N LEU A 629 -20.59 24.13 8.87
CA LEU A 629 -21.19 25.08 7.92
C LEU A 629 -21.97 24.37 6.78
N PRO A 630 -23.15 23.79 7.07
CA PRO A 630 -23.94 23.00 6.10
C PRO A 630 -24.27 23.70 4.76
N HIS A 631 -24.35 25.03 4.74
CA HIS A 631 -24.68 25.80 3.54
C HIS A 631 -23.58 25.80 2.45
N LEU A 632 -22.34 25.44 2.79
CA LEU A 632 -21.23 25.35 1.85
C LEU A 632 -21.27 24.06 1.02
N PHE A 633 -21.75 22.95 1.60
CA PHE A 633 -21.92 21.67 0.90
C PHE A 633 -22.78 21.81 -0.36
N ILE A 634 -23.86 22.60 -0.29
CA ILE A 634 -24.75 22.88 -1.44
C ILE A 634 -24.00 23.62 -2.57
N GLN A 635 -23.00 24.45 -2.24
CA GLN A 635 -22.23 25.20 -3.24
C GLN A 635 -21.12 24.34 -3.85
N ILE A 636 -20.56 23.41 -3.09
CA ILE A 636 -19.48 22.50 -3.49
C ILE A 636 -20.03 21.34 -4.33
N GLU A 637 -21.27 20.88 -4.05
CA GLU A 637 -21.93 19.75 -4.72
C GLU A 637 -21.79 19.76 -6.25
N PRO A 638 -22.08 20.85 -6.98
CA PRO A 638 -22.01 20.84 -8.45
C PRO A 638 -20.59 20.65 -9.00
N THR A 639 -19.57 20.95 -8.19
CA THR A 639 -18.15 20.79 -8.56
C THR A 639 -17.72 19.33 -8.42
N LEU A 640 -18.16 18.65 -7.34
CA LEU A 640 -17.76 17.27 -7.04
C LEU A 640 -18.64 16.23 -7.76
N LEU A 641 -19.91 16.53 -7.99
CA LEU A 641 -20.87 15.59 -8.58
C LEU A 641 -20.39 14.90 -9.88
N PRO A 642 -19.71 15.58 -10.85
CA PRO A 642 -19.17 14.91 -12.02
C PRO A 642 -18.09 13.87 -11.69
N ILE A 643 -17.26 14.13 -10.68
CA ILE A 643 -16.22 13.19 -10.19
C ILE A 643 -16.92 11.99 -9.57
N LEU A 644 -17.84 12.23 -8.63
CA LEU A 644 -18.59 11.17 -7.94
C LEU A 644 -19.35 10.27 -8.94
N ARG A 645 -19.99 10.83 -9.96
CA ARG A 645 -20.72 10.04 -10.98
C ARG A 645 -19.82 9.15 -11.83
N ARG A 646 -18.59 9.58 -12.14
CA ARG A 646 -17.67 8.79 -12.97
C ARG A 646 -16.95 7.75 -12.12
N MET A 647 -16.46 8.16 -10.95
CA MET A 647 -15.59 7.32 -10.13
C MET A 647 -16.35 6.29 -9.28
N LEU A 648 -17.68 6.42 -9.13
CA LEU A 648 -18.51 5.33 -8.59
C LEU A 648 -18.78 4.18 -9.59
N THR A 649 -18.08 4.16 -10.72
CA THR A 649 -18.16 3.08 -11.73
C THR A 649 -16.84 2.32 -11.80
N SER A 650 -16.74 1.30 -12.65
CA SER A 650 -15.48 0.56 -12.87
C SER A 650 -14.28 1.46 -13.24
N ASP A 651 -14.53 2.66 -13.77
CA ASP A 651 -13.49 3.65 -14.09
C ASP A 651 -12.77 4.20 -12.84
N GLY A 652 -13.32 4.04 -11.64
CA GLY A 652 -12.79 4.62 -10.41
C GLY A 652 -12.40 3.61 -9.35
N GLN A 653 -12.08 2.36 -9.73
CA GLN A 653 -11.72 1.29 -8.80
C GLN A 653 -10.59 1.70 -7.84
N ASP A 654 -9.57 2.39 -8.36
CA ASP A 654 -8.37 2.79 -7.59
C ASP A 654 -8.60 3.95 -6.60
N VAL A 655 -9.74 4.64 -6.70
CA VAL A 655 -10.08 5.83 -5.88
C VAL A 655 -11.45 5.71 -5.21
N TYR A 656 -12.01 4.50 -5.20
CA TYR A 656 -13.42 4.28 -4.85
C TYR A 656 -13.70 4.58 -3.38
N GLU A 657 -12.76 4.27 -2.50
CA GLU A 657 -12.85 4.55 -1.06
C GLU A 657 -12.94 6.05 -0.77
N GLU A 658 -12.01 6.85 -1.29
CA GLU A 658 -12.02 8.31 -1.09
C GLU A 658 -13.30 8.95 -1.68
N VAL A 659 -13.80 8.40 -2.79
CA VAL A 659 -15.06 8.86 -3.39
C VAL A 659 -16.24 8.57 -2.48
N LEU A 660 -16.30 7.37 -1.85
CA LEU A 660 -17.35 7.02 -0.90
C LEU A 660 -17.28 7.88 0.36
N GLU A 661 -16.09 8.18 0.87
CA GLU A 661 -15.89 9.09 1.99
C GLU A 661 -16.47 10.49 1.70
N ILE A 662 -16.18 11.03 0.50
CA ILE A 662 -16.77 12.30 0.05
C ILE A 662 -18.30 12.20 -0.02
N VAL A 663 -18.86 11.09 -0.53
CA VAL A 663 -20.32 10.88 -0.56
C VAL A 663 -20.88 10.85 0.87
N SER A 664 -20.19 10.20 1.82
CA SER A 664 -20.57 10.15 3.23
C SER A 664 -20.65 11.56 3.83
N TYR A 665 -19.62 12.40 3.67
CA TYR A 665 -19.66 13.78 4.17
C TYR A 665 -20.77 14.61 3.51
N MET A 666 -20.93 14.50 2.20
CA MET A 666 -21.96 15.22 1.44
C MET A 666 -23.38 14.80 1.86
N THR A 667 -23.57 13.52 2.18
CA THR A 667 -24.86 12.97 2.61
C THR A 667 -25.15 13.16 4.09
N PHE A 668 -24.12 13.28 4.95
CA PHE A 668 -24.28 13.47 6.39
C PHE A 668 -24.39 14.95 6.81
N TYR A 669 -23.51 15.83 6.33
CA TYR A 669 -23.45 17.23 6.78
C TYR A 669 -24.35 18.19 5.98
N SER A 670 -24.76 17.84 4.76
CA SER A 670 -25.67 18.68 3.96
C SER A 670 -27.03 18.83 4.67
N PRO A 671 -27.70 20.00 4.65
CA PRO A 671 -29.01 20.17 5.30
C PRO A 671 -30.09 19.23 4.76
N THR A 672 -30.03 18.92 3.46
CA THR A 672 -30.97 18.03 2.76
C THR A 672 -30.24 17.35 1.62
N ILE A 673 -30.48 16.06 1.42
CA ILE A 673 -29.92 15.30 0.30
C ILE A 673 -30.61 15.72 -1.00
N SER A 674 -29.84 16.24 -1.97
CA SER A 674 -30.35 16.70 -3.26
C SER A 674 -30.75 15.53 -4.17
N LEU A 675 -31.60 15.79 -5.17
CA LEU A 675 -31.94 14.78 -6.19
C LEU A 675 -30.73 14.37 -7.03
N ASP A 676 -29.74 15.25 -7.17
CA ASP A 676 -28.50 14.96 -7.88
C ASP A 676 -27.65 13.96 -7.08
N MET A 677 -27.56 14.08 -5.76
CA MET A 677 -26.90 13.08 -4.91
C MET A 677 -27.65 11.74 -4.95
N TRP A 678 -28.98 11.75 -4.92
CA TRP A 678 -29.79 10.53 -5.11
C TRP A 678 -29.54 9.78 -6.44
N SER A 679 -28.94 10.44 -7.44
CA SER A 679 -28.52 9.78 -8.69
C SER A 679 -27.30 8.89 -8.54
N LEU A 680 -26.56 8.97 -7.43
CA LEU A 680 -25.39 8.15 -7.13
C LEU A 680 -25.76 6.79 -6.54
N TRP A 681 -26.93 6.66 -5.89
CA TRP A 681 -27.38 5.40 -5.29
C TRP A 681 -27.37 4.22 -6.27
N PRO A 682 -27.93 4.34 -7.50
CA PRO A 682 -27.89 3.23 -8.45
C PRO A 682 -26.48 2.80 -8.83
N LEU A 683 -25.52 3.74 -8.89
CA LEU A 683 -24.12 3.45 -9.22
C LEU A 683 -23.46 2.62 -8.12
N MET A 684 -23.60 3.03 -6.85
CA MET A 684 -23.07 2.27 -5.71
C MET A 684 -23.67 0.86 -5.64
N MET A 685 -24.98 0.74 -5.89
CA MET A 685 -25.65 -0.57 -5.89
C MET A 685 -25.26 -1.44 -7.09
N GLU A 686 -24.92 -0.85 -8.23
CA GLU A 686 -24.42 -1.58 -9.40
C GLU A 686 -22.99 -2.07 -9.15
N ALA A 687 -22.11 -1.18 -8.67
CA ALA A 687 -20.73 -1.50 -8.29
C ALA A 687 -20.67 -2.64 -7.26
N LEU A 688 -21.46 -2.55 -6.18
CA LEU A 688 -21.55 -3.60 -5.14
C LEU A 688 -21.94 -4.98 -5.70
N ASN A 689 -22.73 -5.03 -6.78
CA ASN A 689 -23.16 -6.30 -7.37
C ASN A 689 -22.20 -6.84 -8.43
N ASP A 690 -21.24 -6.04 -8.90
CA ASP A 690 -20.38 -6.38 -10.04
C ASP A 690 -18.93 -6.63 -9.59
N TRP A 691 -18.31 -5.68 -8.90
CA TRP A 691 -16.88 -5.74 -8.55
C TRP A 691 -16.54 -5.18 -7.16
N ALA A 692 -17.34 -4.28 -6.58
CA ALA A 692 -16.99 -3.51 -5.38
C ALA A 692 -17.47 -4.15 -4.06
N ILE A 693 -17.41 -5.49 -3.96
CA ILE A 693 -17.82 -6.20 -2.73
C ILE A 693 -16.86 -5.93 -1.57
N ASP A 694 -15.57 -5.81 -1.85
CA ASP A 694 -14.53 -5.56 -0.85
C ASP A 694 -14.72 -4.17 -0.19
N PHE A 695 -15.35 -3.23 -0.89
CA PHE A 695 -15.66 -1.88 -0.41
C PHE A 695 -17.02 -1.77 0.30
N PHE A 696 -17.67 -2.89 0.62
CA PHE A 696 -19.04 -2.85 1.14
C PHE A 696 -19.14 -2.14 2.50
N GLU A 697 -18.07 -2.16 3.31
CA GLU A 697 -18.00 -1.40 4.55
C GLU A 697 -18.04 0.11 4.28
N ASN A 698 -17.25 0.61 3.31
CA ASN A 698 -17.29 2.02 2.94
C ASN A 698 -18.63 2.41 2.27
N ILE A 699 -19.28 1.49 1.55
CA ILE A 699 -20.62 1.72 0.92
C ILE A 699 -21.73 1.78 1.99
N LEU A 700 -21.57 1.11 3.13
CA LEU A 700 -22.55 1.10 4.23
C LEU A 700 -22.91 2.51 4.67
N VAL A 701 -21.89 3.34 4.91
CA VAL A 701 -22.02 4.69 5.48
C VAL A 701 -22.91 5.61 4.63
N PRO A 702 -22.65 5.82 3.32
CA PRO A 702 -23.50 6.67 2.51
C PRO A 702 -24.90 6.08 2.34
N LEU A 703 -25.04 4.75 2.24
CA LEU A 703 -26.35 4.11 2.14
C LEU A 703 -27.19 4.29 3.42
N ASP A 704 -26.57 4.22 4.61
CA ASP A 704 -27.24 4.59 5.85
C ASP A 704 -27.71 6.03 5.81
N ASN A 705 -26.84 6.98 5.48
CA ASN A 705 -27.19 8.40 5.41
C ASN A 705 -28.41 8.67 4.49
N TYR A 706 -28.49 8.02 3.34
CA TYR A 706 -29.65 8.10 2.44
C TYR A 706 -30.93 7.57 3.10
N ILE A 707 -30.86 6.49 3.90
CA ILE A 707 -32.02 5.89 4.57
C ILE A 707 -32.41 6.67 5.82
N SER A 708 -31.46 7.03 6.67
CA SER A 708 -31.68 7.68 7.97
C SER A 708 -32.11 9.14 7.85
N ARG A 709 -31.49 9.90 6.94
CA ARG A 709 -31.80 11.33 6.71
C ARG A 709 -32.81 11.56 5.59
N GLY A 710 -32.90 10.62 4.66
CA GLY A 710 -33.73 10.69 3.46
C GLY A 710 -34.97 9.78 3.46
N THR A 711 -35.40 9.29 4.62
CA THR A 711 -36.46 8.27 4.80
C THR A 711 -37.70 8.52 3.95
N ASP A 712 -38.22 9.75 3.95
CA ASP A 712 -39.44 10.10 3.19
C ASP A 712 -39.25 9.90 1.69
N HIS A 713 -38.10 10.30 1.14
CA HIS A 713 -37.81 10.13 -0.29
C HIS A 713 -37.55 8.66 -0.63
N PHE A 714 -36.77 7.97 0.20
CA PHE A 714 -36.49 6.54 0.07
C PHE A 714 -37.76 5.69 0.04
N VAL A 715 -38.74 6.00 0.90
CA VAL A 715 -40.00 5.25 0.98
C VAL A 715 -40.96 5.59 -0.19
N THR A 716 -41.04 6.87 -0.57
CA THR A 716 -42.04 7.34 -1.53
C THR A 716 -41.62 7.23 -3.00
N CYS A 717 -40.31 7.24 -3.29
CA CYS A 717 -39.81 7.16 -4.67
C CYS A 717 -40.06 5.77 -5.28
N LYS A 718 -40.51 5.75 -6.54
CA LYS A 718 -40.79 4.53 -7.30
C LYS A 718 -40.01 4.40 -8.60
N GLU A 719 -39.36 5.49 -9.04
CA GLU A 719 -38.53 5.51 -10.23
C GLU A 719 -37.28 6.36 -9.96
N PRO A 720 -36.15 5.73 -9.56
CA PRO A 720 -35.97 4.29 -9.27
C PRO A 720 -36.59 3.86 -7.92
N ASP A 721 -36.99 2.59 -7.80
CA ASP A 721 -37.45 2.03 -6.51
C ASP A 721 -36.23 1.63 -5.65
N TYR A 722 -35.84 2.52 -4.74
CA TYR A 722 -34.68 2.33 -3.87
C TYR A 722 -34.83 1.14 -2.91
N GLN A 723 -36.05 0.84 -2.45
CA GLN A 723 -36.30 -0.31 -1.58
C GLN A 723 -36.05 -1.63 -2.32
N GLN A 724 -36.54 -1.71 -3.56
CA GLN A 724 -36.30 -2.89 -4.40
C GLN A 724 -34.82 -3.02 -4.79
N SER A 725 -34.14 -1.90 -5.04
CA SER A 725 -32.70 -1.87 -5.32
C SER A 725 -31.90 -2.42 -4.13
N LEU A 726 -32.17 -1.93 -2.90
CA LEU A 726 -31.54 -2.42 -1.67
C LEU A 726 -31.78 -3.92 -1.47
N TRP A 727 -33.03 -4.36 -1.60
CA TRP A 727 -33.37 -5.79 -1.50
C TRP A 727 -32.58 -6.64 -2.50
N LYS A 728 -32.49 -6.20 -3.76
CA LYS A 728 -31.78 -6.96 -4.81
C LYS A 728 -30.30 -7.12 -4.46
N GLY A 729 -29.62 -6.04 -4.04
CA GLY A 729 -28.20 -6.09 -3.68
C GLY A 729 -27.95 -7.00 -2.47
N LEU A 730 -28.67 -6.76 -1.36
CA LEU A 730 -28.50 -7.54 -0.14
C LEU A 730 -28.89 -9.01 -0.34
N SER A 731 -29.94 -9.29 -1.12
CA SER A 731 -30.31 -10.67 -1.45
C SER A 731 -29.25 -11.35 -2.31
N SER A 732 -28.58 -10.65 -3.21
CA SER A 732 -27.48 -11.21 -4.01
C SER A 732 -26.34 -11.64 -3.08
N VAL A 733 -25.82 -10.70 -2.29
CA VAL A 733 -24.69 -10.91 -1.37
C VAL A 733 -25.00 -11.99 -0.32
N MET A 734 -26.15 -11.89 0.35
CA MET A 734 -26.47 -12.83 1.43
C MET A 734 -26.86 -14.24 0.95
N THR A 735 -27.27 -14.43 -0.31
CA THR A 735 -27.61 -15.78 -0.83
C THR A 735 -26.44 -16.49 -1.47
N ASP A 736 -25.39 -15.77 -1.87
CA ASP A 736 -24.19 -16.38 -2.44
C ASP A 736 -23.58 -17.40 -1.45
N GLN A 737 -23.07 -18.50 -2.00
CA GLN A 737 -22.44 -19.58 -1.26
C GLN A 737 -20.93 -19.44 -1.19
N ASN A 738 -20.34 -18.65 -2.09
CA ASN A 738 -18.90 -18.45 -2.18
C ASN A 738 -18.42 -17.23 -1.38
N MET A 739 -19.36 -16.37 -0.94
CA MET A 739 -19.03 -15.18 -0.15
C MET A 739 -18.68 -15.54 1.30
N GLU A 740 -17.56 -15.00 1.76
CA GLU A 740 -17.06 -15.21 3.12
C GLU A 740 -17.93 -14.50 4.16
N ASP A 741 -17.74 -14.83 5.43
CA ASP A 741 -18.52 -14.18 6.50
C ASP A 741 -18.07 -12.74 6.78
N SER A 742 -16.83 -12.37 6.42
CA SER A 742 -16.25 -11.02 6.56
C SER A 742 -16.96 -10.02 5.64
N ASP A 743 -17.04 -10.35 4.34
CA ASP A 743 -17.53 -9.46 3.29
C ASP A 743 -19.03 -9.13 3.43
N ILE A 744 -19.74 -9.89 4.27
CA ILE A 744 -21.20 -9.78 4.43
C ILE A 744 -21.58 -8.94 5.67
N LEU A 745 -20.63 -8.61 6.56
CA LEU A 745 -20.91 -7.88 7.80
C LEU A 745 -21.74 -6.59 7.60
N PRO A 746 -21.56 -5.80 6.53
CA PRO A 746 -22.38 -4.61 6.28
C PRO A 746 -23.85 -4.90 5.96
N ALA A 747 -24.17 -6.05 5.36
CA ALA A 747 -25.53 -6.35 4.92
C ALA A 747 -26.55 -6.41 6.08
N PRO A 748 -26.30 -7.15 7.17
CA PRO A 748 -27.12 -7.08 8.38
C PRO A 748 -27.26 -5.65 8.93
N LYS A 749 -26.16 -4.87 9.01
CA LYS A 749 -26.17 -3.49 9.52
C LYS A 749 -27.16 -2.62 8.71
N LEU A 750 -27.16 -2.70 7.37
CA LEU A 750 -28.14 -2.00 6.51
C LEU A 750 -29.59 -2.43 6.73
N ILE A 751 -29.84 -3.72 6.98
CA ILE A 751 -31.20 -4.20 7.27
C ILE A 751 -31.70 -3.64 8.60
N GLU A 752 -30.81 -3.50 9.59
CA GLU A 752 -31.13 -2.88 10.88
C GLU A 752 -31.52 -1.42 10.70
N VAL A 753 -30.69 -0.64 10.01
CA VAL A 753 -30.96 0.76 9.63
C VAL A 753 -32.33 0.89 8.94
N PHE A 754 -32.60 0.03 7.97
CA PHE A 754 -33.86 0.02 7.22
C PHE A 754 -35.08 -0.17 8.14
N PHE A 755 -35.03 -1.14 9.07
CA PHE A 755 -36.15 -1.39 9.98
C PHE A 755 -36.29 -0.32 11.07
N GLN A 756 -35.19 0.25 11.55
CA GLN A 756 -35.22 1.27 12.60
C GLN A 756 -35.78 2.60 12.08
N ASN A 757 -35.37 3.03 10.89
CA ASN A 757 -35.79 4.30 10.29
C ASN A 757 -37.17 4.22 9.62
N CYS A 758 -37.53 3.10 8.97
CA CYS A 758 -38.79 2.99 8.21
C CYS A 758 -39.97 2.42 9.02
N LYS A 759 -39.97 2.59 10.35
CA LYS A 759 -40.94 1.93 11.25
C LYS A 759 -42.41 2.17 10.86
N GLY A 760 -43.13 1.09 10.58
CA GLY A 760 -44.57 1.10 10.22
C GLY A 760 -44.88 1.41 8.76
N GLN A 761 -43.87 1.58 7.89
CA GLN A 761 -44.06 1.93 6.47
C GLN A 761 -43.65 0.79 5.52
N VAL A 762 -42.91 -0.21 6.00
CA VAL A 762 -42.25 -1.25 5.18
C VAL A 762 -42.64 -2.68 5.56
N ASP A 763 -43.87 -2.89 6.03
CA ASP A 763 -44.37 -4.19 6.51
C ASP A 763 -44.19 -5.34 5.49
N HIS A 764 -44.28 -5.02 4.19
CA HIS A 764 -44.14 -5.98 3.10
C HIS A 764 -42.72 -6.55 2.96
N TRP A 765 -41.70 -5.88 3.48
CA TRP A 765 -40.30 -6.32 3.45
C TRP A 765 -39.89 -7.16 4.68
N VAL A 766 -40.71 -7.21 5.73
CA VAL A 766 -40.40 -7.97 6.95
C VAL A 766 -40.24 -9.47 6.67
N GLU A 767 -41.16 -10.09 5.91
CA GLU A 767 -41.06 -11.52 5.58
C GLU A 767 -39.85 -11.86 4.66
N PRO A 768 -39.59 -11.11 3.57
CA PRO A 768 -38.39 -11.31 2.75
C PRO A 768 -37.08 -11.23 3.51
N TYR A 769 -36.84 -10.16 4.27
CA TYR A 769 -35.58 -10.00 5.01
C TYR A 769 -35.43 -11.04 6.13
N LEU A 770 -36.50 -11.38 6.86
CA LEU A 770 -36.42 -12.44 7.86
C LEU A 770 -36.01 -13.80 7.26
N ARG A 771 -36.54 -14.15 6.09
CA ARG A 771 -36.13 -15.39 5.41
C ARG A 771 -34.65 -15.35 5.04
N LEU A 772 -34.21 -14.25 4.43
CA LEU A 772 -32.82 -14.04 4.02
C LEU A 772 -31.85 -14.14 5.20
N THR A 773 -32.15 -13.43 6.29
CA THR A 773 -31.37 -13.45 7.53
C THR A 773 -31.28 -14.84 8.15
N ILE A 774 -32.40 -15.58 8.20
CA ILE A 774 -32.42 -16.93 8.80
C ILE A 774 -31.64 -17.94 7.94
N ASP A 775 -31.73 -17.84 6.62
CA ASP A 775 -31.00 -18.73 5.72
C ASP A 775 -29.48 -18.46 5.74
N ARG A 776 -29.03 -17.21 5.93
CA ARG A 776 -27.60 -16.92 6.17
C ARG A 776 -27.17 -17.30 7.59
N LEU A 777 -28.00 -17.09 8.61
CA LEU A 777 -27.69 -17.44 10.01
C LEU A 777 -27.37 -18.93 10.20
N ARG A 778 -28.02 -19.81 9.43
CA ARG A 778 -27.75 -21.25 9.44
C ARG A 778 -26.41 -21.64 8.82
N ARG A 779 -25.86 -20.80 7.93
CA ARG A 779 -24.61 -21.03 7.21
C ARG A 779 -23.42 -20.34 7.86
N ALA A 780 -23.65 -19.24 8.57
CA ALA A 780 -22.60 -18.46 9.22
C ALA A 780 -21.74 -19.32 10.16
N GLU A 781 -20.43 -19.12 10.10
CA GLU A 781 -19.42 -19.75 10.94
C GLU A 781 -18.96 -18.75 12.01
N LYS A 782 -18.62 -17.51 11.60
CA LYS A 782 -18.09 -16.45 12.47
C LYS A 782 -19.12 -16.03 13.56
N PRO A 783 -18.75 -15.97 14.85
CA PRO A 783 -19.65 -15.57 15.93
C PRO A 783 -20.19 -14.13 15.81
N TYR A 784 -19.38 -13.22 15.27
CA TYR A 784 -19.76 -11.82 15.11
C TYR A 784 -20.90 -11.63 14.11
N LEU A 785 -20.81 -12.25 12.92
CA LEU A 785 -21.89 -12.25 11.92
C LEU A 785 -23.18 -12.85 12.49
N LYS A 786 -23.10 -13.92 13.28
CA LYS A 786 -24.27 -14.49 13.99
C LYS A 786 -24.91 -13.47 14.93
N CYS A 787 -24.11 -12.65 15.63
CA CYS A 787 -24.64 -11.59 16.49
C CYS A 787 -25.40 -10.54 15.68
N LEU A 788 -24.87 -10.09 14.53
CA LEU A 788 -25.53 -9.12 13.66
C LEU A 788 -26.84 -9.68 13.06
N LEU A 789 -26.82 -10.93 12.56
CA LEU A 789 -28.03 -11.56 12.03
C LEU A 789 -29.13 -11.75 13.09
N VAL A 790 -28.76 -11.99 14.35
CA VAL A 790 -29.71 -12.03 15.47
C VAL A 790 -30.21 -10.62 15.84
N GLN A 791 -29.37 -9.60 15.72
CA GLN A 791 -29.78 -8.20 15.91
C GLN A 791 -30.82 -7.77 14.87
N VAL A 792 -30.70 -8.19 13.60
CA VAL A 792 -31.77 -8.01 12.59
C VAL A 792 -33.11 -8.61 13.05
N ILE A 793 -33.09 -9.81 13.62
CA ILE A 793 -34.31 -10.46 14.15
C ILE A 793 -34.87 -9.69 15.35
N ALA A 794 -34.00 -9.19 16.23
CA ALA A 794 -34.39 -8.36 17.36
C ALA A 794 -35.02 -7.03 16.91
N ASN A 795 -34.45 -6.37 15.90
CA ASN A 795 -35.01 -5.18 15.25
C ASN A 795 -36.37 -5.47 14.61
N ALA A 796 -36.55 -6.62 13.96
CA ALA A 796 -37.86 -7.04 13.43
C ALA A 796 -38.92 -7.24 14.53
N PHE A 797 -38.52 -7.72 15.72
CA PHE A 797 -39.43 -7.80 16.87
C PHE A 797 -39.76 -6.41 17.45
N TYR A 798 -38.78 -5.51 17.49
CA TYR A 798 -39.02 -4.13 17.91
C TYR A 798 -39.89 -3.34 16.91
N TYR A 799 -39.78 -3.66 15.62
CA TYR A 799 -40.59 -3.11 14.53
C TYR A 799 -42.06 -3.51 14.67
N ASN A 800 -42.35 -4.82 14.68
CA ASN A 800 -43.71 -5.35 14.85
C ASN A 800 -43.69 -6.78 15.45
N PRO A 801 -43.84 -6.94 16.77
CA PRO A 801 -43.59 -8.21 17.42
C PRO A 801 -44.62 -9.29 17.06
N SER A 802 -45.91 -8.91 16.90
CA SER A 802 -46.97 -9.87 16.53
C SER A 802 -46.80 -10.39 15.12
N PHE A 803 -46.44 -9.50 14.17
CA PHE A 803 -46.28 -9.88 12.78
C PHE A 803 -45.02 -10.73 12.57
N THR A 804 -43.89 -10.32 13.17
CA THR A 804 -42.63 -11.06 13.14
C THR A 804 -42.78 -12.46 13.72
N LEU A 805 -43.44 -12.60 14.88
CA LEU A 805 -43.67 -13.92 15.49
C LEU A 805 -44.56 -14.82 14.60
N ALA A 806 -45.59 -14.26 13.96
CA ALA A 806 -46.44 -15.00 13.04
C ALA A 806 -45.66 -15.52 11.82
N ILE A 807 -44.72 -14.74 11.29
CA ILE A 807 -43.83 -15.15 10.19
C ILE A 807 -42.90 -16.28 10.64
N LEU A 808 -42.27 -16.17 11.80
CA LEU A 808 -41.39 -17.23 12.32
C LEU A 808 -42.14 -18.55 12.56
N HIS A 809 -43.39 -18.49 13.00
CA HIS A 809 -44.26 -19.67 13.12
C HIS A 809 -44.64 -20.24 11.75
N LYS A 810 -44.97 -19.39 10.77
CA LYS A 810 -45.25 -19.80 9.38
C LYS A 810 -44.07 -20.52 8.74
N LEU A 811 -42.85 -20.09 9.05
CA LEU A 811 -41.60 -20.70 8.58
C LEU A 811 -41.20 -21.95 9.37
N GLY A 812 -41.80 -22.20 10.55
CA GLY A 812 -41.47 -23.35 11.40
C GLY A 812 -40.14 -23.24 12.15
N VAL A 813 -39.56 -22.04 12.24
CA VAL A 813 -38.19 -21.80 12.75
C VAL A 813 -38.14 -21.10 14.11
N ALA A 814 -39.29 -20.68 14.66
CA ALA A 814 -39.36 -19.93 15.91
C ALA A 814 -38.57 -20.57 17.06
N THR A 815 -38.78 -21.87 17.31
CA THR A 815 -38.10 -22.60 18.40
C THR A 815 -36.58 -22.71 18.19
N GLU A 816 -36.13 -22.90 16.96
CA GLU A 816 -34.71 -22.98 16.59
C GLU A 816 -34.01 -21.65 16.88
N ILE A 817 -34.57 -20.55 16.38
CA ILE A 817 -34.02 -19.20 16.53
C ILE A 817 -33.97 -18.76 17.99
N PHE A 818 -35.05 -18.96 18.75
CA PHE A 818 -35.06 -18.59 20.17
C PHE A 818 -34.03 -19.41 20.97
N ASN A 819 -33.91 -20.71 20.71
CA ASN A 819 -32.90 -21.53 21.39
C ASN A 819 -31.49 -21.06 21.07
N LEU A 820 -31.18 -20.77 19.81
CA LEU A 820 -29.88 -20.24 19.39
C LEU A 820 -29.60 -18.90 20.09
N TRP A 821 -30.54 -17.95 20.02
CA TRP A 821 -30.40 -16.63 20.63
C TRP A 821 -30.15 -16.72 22.14
N PHE A 822 -30.92 -17.54 22.86
CA PHE A 822 -30.70 -17.73 24.30
C PHE A 822 -29.36 -18.39 24.63
N VAL A 823 -28.90 -19.36 23.82
CA VAL A 823 -27.57 -19.95 24.00
C VAL A 823 -26.49 -18.89 23.81
N MET A 824 -26.58 -18.08 22.77
CA MET A 824 -25.62 -17.00 22.52
C MET A 824 -25.59 -15.97 23.66
N LEU A 825 -26.74 -15.58 24.20
CA LEU A 825 -26.84 -14.68 25.35
C LEU A 825 -26.22 -15.26 26.63
N GLN A 826 -26.20 -16.59 26.79
CA GLN A 826 -25.67 -17.27 27.99
C GLN A 826 -24.19 -17.66 27.88
N GLN A 827 -23.58 -17.56 26.70
CA GLN A 827 -22.17 -17.92 26.50
C GLN A 827 -21.23 -16.87 27.12
N VAL A 828 -20.27 -17.35 27.91
CA VAL A 828 -19.28 -16.55 28.63
C VAL A 828 -17.88 -17.11 28.35
N LYS A 829 -16.90 -16.24 28.10
CA LYS A 829 -15.48 -16.60 27.96
C LYS A 829 -14.88 -17.06 29.29
N LYS A 830 -13.69 -17.66 29.26
CA LYS A 830 -12.95 -18.06 30.48
C LYS A 830 -12.65 -16.89 31.43
N SER A 831 -12.58 -15.66 30.89
CA SER A 831 -12.39 -14.41 31.64
C SER A 831 -13.64 -13.95 32.42
N GLY A 832 -14.80 -14.59 32.24
CA GLY A 832 -16.06 -14.16 32.85
C GLY A 832 -16.83 -13.11 32.04
N GLN A 833 -16.28 -12.61 30.93
CA GLN A 833 -16.95 -11.70 30.00
C GLN A 833 -17.86 -12.45 29.01
N ARG A 834 -18.94 -11.81 28.55
CA ARG A 834 -19.86 -12.40 27.55
C ARG A 834 -19.12 -12.66 26.23
N ALA A 835 -19.38 -13.82 25.63
CA ALA A 835 -18.76 -14.20 24.36
C ALA A 835 -19.40 -13.49 23.15
N ASN A 836 -20.70 -13.19 23.25
CA ASN A 836 -21.52 -12.58 22.18
C ASN A 836 -22.13 -11.25 22.65
N PHE A 837 -22.51 -10.39 21.69
CA PHE A 837 -23.09 -9.06 21.95
C PHE A 837 -22.22 -8.21 22.90
N LYS A 838 -20.94 -8.03 22.52
CA LYS A 838 -19.97 -7.27 23.33
C LYS A 838 -20.25 -5.76 23.30
N LYS A 839 -20.58 -5.22 22.12
CA LYS A 839 -20.83 -3.79 21.88
C LYS A 839 -22.12 -3.31 22.56
N GLU A 840 -22.13 -2.04 22.98
CA GLU A 840 -23.27 -1.41 23.65
C GLU A 840 -24.55 -1.47 22.80
N HIS A 841 -24.45 -1.07 21.53
CA HIS A 841 -25.56 -1.03 20.57
C HIS A 841 -26.25 -2.40 20.44
N GLY A 842 -25.48 -3.48 20.25
CA GLY A 842 -26.04 -4.82 20.09
C GLY A 842 -26.79 -5.34 21.32
N LYS A 843 -26.35 -4.96 22.54
CA LYS A 843 -27.10 -5.25 23.77
C LYS A 843 -28.40 -4.47 23.83
N LYS A 844 -28.37 -3.17 23.48
CA LYS A 844 -29.54 -2.29 23.42
C LYS A 844 -30.60 -2.82 22.46
N VAL A 845 -30.23 -3.14 21.22
CA VAL A 845 -31.13 -3.72 20.21
C VAL A 845 -31.78 -5.01 20.71
N CYS A 846 -30.99 -5.92 21.30
CA CYS A 846 -31.51 -7.16 21.86
C CYS A 846 -32.46 -6.93 23.05
N CYS A 847 -32.17 -5.97 23.93
CA CYS A 847 -33.06 -5.56 25.01
C CYS A 847 -34.41 -5.07 24.49
N LEU A 848 -34.40 -4.20 23.49
CA LEU A 848 -35.63 -3.66 22.89
C LEU A 848 -36.46 -4.76 22.21
N GLY A 849 -35.81 -5.64 21.44
CA GLY A 849 -36.47 -6.78 20.77
C GLY A 849 -37.11 -7.76 21.76
N LEU A 850 -36.39 -8.19 22.79
CA LEU A 850 -36.91 -9.09 23.82
C LEU A 850 -38.00 -8.44 24.67
N THR A 851 -37.86 -7.16 25.01
CA THR A 851 -38.89 -6.40 25.73
C THR A 851 -40.19 -6.35 24.93
N SER A 852 -40.10 -6.15 23.62
CA SER A 852 -41.26 -6.06 22.73
C SER A 852 -42.06 -7.37 22.67
N LEU A 853 -41.40 -8.52 22.87
CA LEU A 853 -42.06 -9.82 23.01
C LEU A 853 -42.87 -9.95 24.31
N ILE A 854 -42.42 -9.34 25.40
CA ILE A 854 -43.13 -9.40 26.69
C ILE A 854 -44.51 -8.74 26.60
N GLY A 855 -44.62 -7.68 25.78
CA GLY A 855 -45.86 -6.96 25.52
C GLY A 855 -46.92 -7.75 24.72
N LEU A 856 -46.57 -8.90 24.13
CA LEU A 856 -47.50 -9.68 23.32
C LEU A 856 -48.59 -10.37 24.14
N PRO A 857 -49.83 -10.53 23.62
CA PRO A 857 -50.94 -11.16 24.34
C PRO A 857 -50.70 -12.66 24.63
N ALA A 858 -51.38 -13.19 25.66
CA ALA A 858 -51.14 -14.54 26.20
C ALA A 858 -51.42 -15.69 25.20
N ASN A 859 -52.15 -15.41 24.12
CA ASN A 859 -52.45 -16.37 23.06
C ASN A 859 -51.29 -16.55 22.06
N GLN A 860 -50.29 -15.65 22.07
CA GLN A 860 -49.18 -15.67 21.11
C GLN A 860 -47.88 -16.26 21.70
N ILE A 861 -47.67 -16.18 23.03
CA ILE A 861 -46.47 -16.72 23.69
C ILE A 861 -46.84 -17.66 24.86
N PRO A 862 -46.37 -18.91 24.87
CA PRO A 862 -46.53 -19.82 26.01
C PRO A 862 -45.86 -19.30 27.29
N ALA A 863 -46.43 -19.61 28.45
CA ALA A 863 -45.93 -19.15 29.75
C ALA A 863 -44.45 -19.50 30.01
N GLU A 864 -44.01 -20.69 29.60
CA GLU A 864 -42.61 -21.16 29.75
C GLU A 864 -41.63 -20.33 28.88
N ALA A 865 -42.03 -19.96 27.67
CA ALA A 865 -41.23 -19.12 26.78
C ALA A 865 -41.15 -17.68 27.30
N LEU A 866 -42.26 -17.17 27.85
CA LEU A 866 -42.31 -15.84 28.46
C LEU A 866 -41.37 -15.73 29.66
N GLU A 867 -41.31 -16.75 30.51
CA GLU A 867 -40.38 -16.78 31.65
C GLU A 867 -38.92 -16.70 31.18
N ARG A 868 -38.57 -17.46 30.14
CA ARG A 868 -37.21 -17.46 29.58
C ARG A 868 -36.84 -16.11 28.95
N VAL A 869 -37.75 -15.51 28.18
CA VAL A 869 -37.58 -14.15 27.61
C VAL A 869 -37.38 -13.13 28.73
N PHE A 870 -38.21 -13.19 29.78
CA PHE A 870 -38.15 -12.25 30.89
C PHE A 870 -36.81 -12.32 31.65
N LYS A 871 -36.34 -13.54 31.98
CA LYS A 871 -35.03 -13.76 32.62
C LYS A 871 -33.88 -13.23 31.78
N ALA A 872 -33.85 -13.57 30.49
CA ALA A 872 -32.81 -13.12 29.56
C ALA A 872 -32.79 -11.58 29.40
N THR A 873 -33.97 -10.95 29.36
CA THR A 873 -34.09 -9.49 29.25
C THR A 873 -33.50 -8.80 30.49
N LEU A 874 -33.79 -9.30 31.70
CA LEU A 874 -33.24 -8.75 32.94
C LEU A 874 -31.71 -8.87 33.02
N GLU A 875 -31.16 -10.03 32.69
CA GLU A 875 -29.70 -10.25 32.67
C GLU A 875 -29.00 -9.34 31.66
N LEU A 876 -29.62 -9.09 30.51
CA LEU A 876 -29.07 -8.23 29.48
C LEU A 876 -29.15 -6.75 29.87
N LEU A 877 -30.26 -6.30 30.48
CA LEU A 877 -30.41 -4.94 31.00
C LEU A 877 -29.38 -4.63 32.10
N VAL A 878 -29.09 -5.58 32.98
CA VAL A 878 -28.05 -5.43 34.01
C VAL A 878 -26.67 -5.34 33.36
N ALA A 879 -26.36 -6.24 32.42
CA ALA A 879 -25.08 -6.21 31.70
C ALA A 879 -24.90 -4.96 30.82
N TYR A 880 -26.00 -4.36 30.35
CA TYR A 880 -26.01 -3.06 29.66
C TYR A 880 -25.74 -1.92 30.65
N LYS A 881 -26.38 -1.93 31.83
CA LYS A 881 -26.14 -0.95 32.90
C LYS A 881 -24.67 -0.91 33.32
N ASP A 882 -24.07 -2.07 33.57
CA ASP A 882 -22.70 -2.17 34.05
C ASP A 882 -21.71 -1.61 33.01
N GLN A 883 -21.92 -1.89 31.72
CA GLN A 883 -21.09 -1.37 30.62
C GLN A 883 -21.22 0.15 30.43
N VAL A 884 -22.43 0.71 30.54
CA VAL A 884 -22.66 2.16 30.47
C VAL A 884 -22.04 2.89 31.66
N ALA A 885 -21.94 2.23 32.82
CA ALA A 885 -21.24 2.79 33.98
C ALA A 885 -19.72 2.79 33.81
N GLU A 886 -19.16 1.69 33.28
CA GLU A 886 -17.71 1.55 33.02
C GLU A 886 -17.20 2.58 31.99
N SER A 887 -17.92 2.77 30.88
CA SER A 887 -17.59 3.77 29.85
C SER A 887 -17.61 5.21 30.36
N LYS A 888 -18.55 5.55 31.25
CA LYS A 888 -18.60 6.87 31.88
C LYS A 888 -17.40 7.13 32.80
N THR A 889 -16.93 6.13 33.55
CA THR A 889 -15.74 6.27 34.39
C THR A 889 -14.45 6.38 33.56
N GLN A 890 -14.34 5.66 32.45
CA GLN A 890 -13.18 5.78 31.56
C GLN A 890 -13.11 7.16 30.89
N ASN A 891 -14.25 7.71 30.47
CA ASN A 891 -14.33 9.06 29.89
C ASN A 891 -14.08 10.20 30.90
N GLU A 892 -14.17 9.94 32.20
CA GLU A 892 -13.83 10.92 33.25
C GLU A 892 -12.33 10.88 33.64
N ASP A 893 -11.62 9.77 33.39
CA ASP A 893 -10.19 9.61 33.68
C ASP A 893 -9.27 9.89 32.48
N THR A 894 -9.80 10.02 31.25
CA THR A 894 -9.01 10.30 30.03
C THR A 894 -8.52 11.74 29.85
N ASP A 895 -8.66 12.61 30.86
CA ASP A 895 -8.05 13.95 30.85
C ASP A 895 -6.62 13.98 31.45
N VAL A 896 -6.01 12.82 31.78
CA VAL A 896 -4.62 12.75 32.26
C VAL A 896 -3.88 11.52 31.72
N ASP A 897 -2.92 11.77 30.82
CA ASP A 897 -1.75 10.97 30.45
C ASP A 897 -1.72 9.48 30.91
N GLU A 898 -1.84 8.53 29.97
CA GLU A 898 -1.05 7.30 30.11
C GLU A 898 -0.70 6.66 28.76
N PHE A 899 0.61 6.72 28.50
CA PHE A 899 1.39 6.03 27.48
C PHE A 899 2.01 4.84 28.23
N ASP A 900 1.63 3.60 27.89
CA ASP A 900 2.42 2.37 28.13
C ASP A 900 1.68 1.24 27.38
N ALA A 901 2.19 0.72 26.26
CA ALA A 901 3.33 -0.20 26.14
C ALA A 901 3.06 -1.58 26.76
N ASP A 902 2.48 -2.48 25.99
CA ASP A 902 2.67 -3.93 26.14
C ASP A 902 2.94 -4.54 24.76
N GLU A 903 4.20 -4.93 24.56
CA GLU A 903 4.71 -5.75 23.46
C GLU A 903 4.34 -7.23 23.73
N GLU A 904 3.57 -7.87 22.84
CA GLU A 904 3.65 -9.33 22.67
C GLU A 904 4.09 -9.63 21.22
N GLU A 905 5.23 -10.30 21.11
CA GLU A 905 5.82 -10.82 19.87
C GLU A 905 5.02 -12.06 19.41
N ASP A 906 4.46 -12.04 18.20
CA ASP A 906 4.14 -13.26 17.45
C ASP A 906 4.81 -13.21 16.07
N GLU A 907 5.74 -14.15 15.86
CA GLU A 907 6.37 -14.47 14.58
C GLU A 907 5.46 -15.47 13.86
N GLU A 908 4.90 -15.17 12.69
CA GLU A 908 4.59 -16.20 11.68
C GLU A 908 4.53 -15.65 10.24
N ASP A 909 4.79 -16.57 9.29
CA ASP A 909 5.35 -16.35 7.97
C ASP A 909 4.36 -15.80 6.91
N GLU A 910 4.71 -14.67 6.26
CA GLU A 910 4.03 -14.17 5.06
C GLU A 910 4.58 -14.82 3.78
N ASP A 911 3.72 -15.52 3.04
CA ASP A 911 3.97 -16.03 1.69
C ASP A 911 3.37 -15.08 0.64
N ASP A 912 4.26 -14.38 -0.08
CA ASP A 912 3.98 -13.42 -1.15
C ASP A 912 3.04 -13.97 -2.26
N LYS A 913 1.97 -13.24 -2.57
CA LYS A 913 1.31 -13.24 -3.88
C LYS A 913 1.58 -11.91 -4.59
N GLU A 914 2.43 -11.92 -5.61
CA GLU A 914 2.45 -10.83 -6.59
C GLU A 914 2.70 -11.39 -8.01
N MET A 915 1.81 -11.01 -8.94
CA MET A 915 1.78 -11.46 -10.33
C MET A 915 2.34 -10.38 -11.26
N GLY A 916 3.52 -10.68 -11.81
CA GLY A 916 4.13 -10.23 -13.07
C GLY A 916 3.64 -9.01 -13.86
N ALA A 917 4.57 -8.07 -14.08
CA ALA A 917 4.75 -7.36 -15.34
C ALA A 917 6.25 -7.33 -15.71
N ASP A 918 6.56 -7.65 -16.98
CA ASP A 918 7.91 -7.68 -17.53
C ASP A 918 8.39 -6.28 -17.92
N ASP A 919 9.57 -5.87 -17.43
CA ASP A 919 10.48 -5.06 -18.24
C ASP A 919 11.96 -5.37 -17.94
N GLU A 920 12.73 -5.65 -19.00
CA GLU A 920 14.12 -6.13 -18.93
C GLU A 920 15.13 -4.99 -18.60
N ASP A 921 15.04 -4.37 -17.42
CA ASP A 921 16.17 -3.82 -16.63
C ASP A 921 15.74 -2.96 -15.41
N GLN A 922 14.48 -3.01 -14.96
CA GLN A 922 14.11 -2.47 -13.64
C GLN A 922 14.42 -3.54 -12.57
N ASP A 923 15.39 -3.25 -11.69
CA ASP A 923 15.79 -4.16 -10.61
C ASP A 923 14.68 -4.16 -9.53
N GLU A 924 13.64 -5.01 -9.67
CA GLU A 924 12.49 -5.20 -8.77
C GLU A 924 12.76 -4.75 -7.31
N VAL A 925 11.98 -3.76 -6.88
CA VAL A 925 12.08 -3.10 -5.58
C VAL A 925 11.46 -4.01 -4.51
N ASN A 926 12.15 -4.18 -3.38
CA ASN A 926 11.60 -4.89 -2.23
C ASN A 926 10.60 -3.94 -1.52
N SER A 927 9.33 -4.33 -1.38
CA SER A 927 8.26 -3.56 -0.69
C SER A 927 8.71 -2.95 0.64
N LEU A 928 9.41 -3.73 1.46
CA LEU A 928 10.01 -3.32 2.74
C LEU A 928 10.98 -2.12 2.66
N ASN A 929 11.61 -1.87 1.51
CA ASN A 929 12.48 -0.70 1.33
C ASN A 929 11.68 0.56 0.96
N ILE A 930 10.56 0.40 0.26
CA ILE A 930 9.62 1.50 -0.05
C ILE A 930 8.98 1.96 1.26
N GLN A 931 8.38 1.04 2.03
CA GLN A 931 7.78 1.35 3.34
C GLN A 931 8.76 2.07 4.28
N ARG A 932 10.02 1.61 4.38
CA ARG A 932 11.03 2.27 5.21
C ARG A 932 11.41 3.67 4.74
N LEU A 933 11.42 3.93 3.43
CA LEU A 933 11.72 5.25 2.86
C LEU A 933 10.55 6.21 3.01
N VAL A 934 9.32 5.72 2.86
CA VAL A 934 8.08 6.46 3.13
C VAL A 934 8.03 6.83 4.62
N GLN A 935 8.21 5.87 5.53
CA GLN A 935 8.29 6.12 6.98
C GLN A 935 9.45 7.07 7.36
N ALA A 936 10.63 6.96 6.73
CA ALA A 936 11.78 7.83 7.01
C ALA A 936 11.60 9.29 6.56
N ARG A 937 10.70 9.56 5.62
CA ARG A 937 10.33 10.93 5.21
C ARG A 937 9.23 11.55 6.09
N GLY A 938 8.82 10.85 7.16
CA GLY A 938 7.79 11.34 8.08
C GLY A 938 6.36 11.02 7.65
N PHE A 939 6.19 10.12 6.67
CA PHE A 939 4.87 9.63 6.26
C PHE A 939 4.49 8.44 7.13
N GLN A 940 3.47 8.62 7.97
CA GLN A 940 2.65 7.51 8.42
C GLN A 940 1.80 7.11 7.21
N LEU A 941 2.18 6.03 6.53
CA LEU A 941 1.14 5.20 5.94
C LEU A 941 0.40 4.62 7.14
N HIS A 942 -0.92 4.81 7.22
CA HIS A 942 -1.73 3.94 8.05
C HIS A 942 -1.49 2.52 7.52
N ASP A 943 -0.81 1.69 8.30
CA ASP A 943 -0.68 0.26 8.06
C ASP A 943 -2.07 -0.34 8.30
N ASP A 944 -2.85 -0.58 7.24
CA ASP A 944 -4.12 -1.31 7.30
C ASP A 944 -3.99 -2.73 6.71
N ASP A 945 -2.79 -3.32 6.72
CA ASP A 945 -2.54 -4.71 6.29
C ASP A 945 -2.08 -5.64 7.46
N ASP A 946 -2.42 -5.30 8.71
CA ASP A 946 -2.34 -6.25 9.84
C ASP A 946 -3.67 -7.02 9.98
N ASP A 947 -3.97 -7.89 9.01
CA ASP A 947 -5.10 -8.83 9.08
C ASP A 947 -4.63 -10.21 9.55
N ASP A 948 -4.33 -10.34 10.86
CA ASP A 948 -4.68 -11.56 11.60
C ASP A 948 -4.85 -11.31 13.12
N ASP A 949 -6.09 -11.51 13.58
CA ASP A 949 -6.54 -11.72 14.96
C ASP A 949 -6.51 -10.55 15.99
N SER A 950 -6.57 -9.28 15.54
CA SER A 950 -7.01 -8.15 16.40
C SER A 950 -8.19 -7.34 15.83
N ASP A 951 -9.26 -8.06 15.49
CA ASP A 951 -10.58 -7.58 15.04
C ASP A 951 -11.34 -6.67 16.05
N GLU A 952 -10.65 -5.98 16.98
CA GLU A 952 -11.28 -5.10 17.99
C GLU A 952 -10.81 -3.63 17.99
N ASP A 953 -9.90 -3.19 17.11
CA ASP A 953 -9.40 -1.80 17.10
C ASP A 953 -9.79 -0.90 15.90
N TYR A 954 -10.68 -1.33 15.01
CA TYR A 954 -11.41 -0.36 14.19
C TYR A 954 -12.57 0.21 14.98
N SER A 955 -12.46 1.49 15.34
CA SER A 955 -13.49 2.24 16.02
C SER A 955 -14.74 2.33 15.14
N ASP A 956 -15.64 1.36 15.30
CA ASP A 956 -17.07 1.39 14.94
C ASP A 956 -17.81 2.50 15.76
N ASN A 957 -17.09 3.57 16.16
CA ASN A 957 -17.56 4.84 16.69
C ASN A 957 -18.00 5.79 15.56
N GLU A 958 -18.19 5.29 14.34
CA GLU A 958 -19.13 5.95 13.45
C GLU A 958 -20.50 5.89 14.12
N GLU A 959 -20.87 6.98 14.79
CA GLU A 959 -22.16 7.19 15.44
C GLU A 959 -23.28 7.13 14.37
N LEU A 960 -23.65 5.90 13.96
CA LEU A 960 -24.87 5.62 13.21
C LEU A 960 -26.03 6.14 14.06
N GLN A 961 -26.49 7.35 13.76
CA GLN A 961 -27.52 8.00 14.55
C GLN A 961 -28.86 7.35 14.20
N THR A 962 -29.32 6.46 15.06
CA THR A 962 -30.53 5.68 14.84
C THR A 962 -31.69 6.19 15.69
N PRO A 963 -32.95 6.05 15.25
CA PRO A 963 -34.11 6.42 16.06
C PRO A 963 -34.22 5.65 17.39
N ILE A 964 -33.53 4.51 17.52
CA ILE A 964 -33.47 3.76 18.76
C ILE A 964 -32.53 4.39 19.79
N ASP A 965 -31.64 5.31 19.38
CA ASP A 965 -30.72 5.98 20.29
C ASP A 965 -31.46 6.84 21.32
N GLU A 966 -32.56 7.46 20.91
CA GLU A 966 -33.46 8.22 21.80
C GLU A 966 -34.29 7.35 22.76
N VAL A 967 -34.32 6.03 22.56
CA VAL A 967 -35.14 5.11 23.35
C VAL A 967 -34.30 4.50 24.48
N ASP A 968 -34.64 4.85 25.72
CA ASP A 968 -34.02 4.25 26.90
C ASP A 968 -34.56 2.82 27.15
N PRO A 969 -33.72 1.78 27.13
CA PRO A 969 -34.16 0.39 27.27
C PRO A 969 -34.81 0.06 28.62
N PHE A 970 -34.39 0.73 29.70
CA PHE A 970 -34.93 0.50 31.04
C PHE A 970 -36.33 1.09 31.17
N ILE A 971 -36.54 2.30 30.65
CA ILE A 971 -37.85 2.95 30.61
C ILE A 971 -38.82 2.12 29.76
N PHE A 972 -38.38 1.72 28.56
CA PHE A 972 -39.20 0.92 27.64
C PHE A 972 -39.61 -0.43 28.27
N PHE A 973 -38.69 -1.08 29.00
CA PHE A 973 -39.00 -2.29 29.76
C PHE A 973 -40.09 -2.07 30.80
N ILE A 974 -39.94 -1.07 31.67
CA ILE A 974 -40.91 -0.79 32.74
C ILE A 974 -42.28 -0.41 32.19
N GLU A 975 -42.34 0.42 31.14
CA GLU A 975 -43.61 0.78 30.50
C GLU A 975 -44.31 -0.43 29.89
N THR A 976 -43.54 -1.33 29.26
CA THR A 976 -44.08 -2.58 28.71
C THR A 976 -44.63 -3.48 29.81
N ILE A 977 -43.92 -3.62 30.94
CA ILE A 977 -44.41 -4.41 32.08
C ILE A 977 -45.67 -3.80 32.70
N GLN A 978 -45.73 -2.47 32.84
CA GLN A 978 -46.91 -1.77 33.33
C GLN A 978 -48.11 -1.98 32.39
N ALA A 979 -47.89 -1.96 31.08
CA ALA A 979 -48.93 -2.26 30.09
C ALA A 979 -49.43 -3.71 30.19
N VAL A 980 -48.53 -4.68 30.44
CA VAL A 980 -48.91 -6.09 30.69
C VAL A 980 -49.67 -6.24 32.00
N GLN A 981 -49.25 -5.56 33.07
CA GLN A 981 -49.94 -5.57 34.36
C GLN A 981 -51.35 -4.99 34.27
N ALA A 982 -51.53 -3.91 33.48
CA ALA A 982 -52.82 -3.27 33.26
C ALA A 982 -53.75 -4.11 32.37
N SER A 983 -53.21 -4.84 31.39
CA SER A 983 -54.00 -5.65 30.46
C SER A 983 -54.31 -7.06 30.96
N ASP A 984 -53.39 -7.71 31.69
CA ASP A 984 -53.53 -9.09 32.18
C ASP A 984 -52.81 -9.30 33.53
N LEU A 985 -53.49 -8.90 34.62
CA LEU A 985 -52.97 -8.97 35.98
C LEU A 985 -52.66 -10.41 36.43
N ALA A 986 -53.44 -11.40 35.96
CA ALA A 986 -53.26 -12.80 36.35
C ALA A 986 -51.98 -13.39 35.73
N ARG A 987 -51.70 -13.04 34.46
CA ARG A 987 -50.45 -13.42 33.79
C ARG A 987 -49.23 -12.81 34.45
N PHE A 988 -49.30 -11.52 34.82
CA PHE A 988 -48.21 -10.87 35.54
C PHE A 988 -47.95 -11.51 36.91
N GLN A 989 -49.01 -11.80 37.68
CA GLN A 989 -48.87 -12.46 38.98
C GLN A 989 -48.27 -13.87 38.87
N ASN A 990 -48.65 -14.64 37.85
CA ASN A 990 -48.07 -15.97 37.61
C ASN A 990 -46.58 -15.87 37.23
N LEU A 991 -46.20 -14.93 36.36
CA LEU A 991 -44.81 -14.71 35.98
C LEU A 991 -43.95 -14.32 37.20
N MET A 992 -44.44 -13.42 38.05
CA MET A 992 -43.71 -13.01 39.26
C MET A 992 -43.60 -14.14 40.30
N GLN A 993 -44.56 -15.06 40.35
CA GLN A 993 -44.53 -16.21 41.26
C GLN A 993 -43.61 -17.34 40.80
N THR A 994 -43.37 -17.50 39.49
CA THR A 994 -42.46 -18.53 38.96
C THR A 994 -40.99 -18.10 38.97
N LEU A 995 -40.71 -16.79 39.09
CA LEU A 995 -39.35 -16.27 39.21
C LEU A 995 -38.74 -16.58 40.59
N ASP A 996 -37.46 -16.94 40.61
CA ASP A 996 -36.70 -17.09 41.84
C ASP A 996 -36.38 -15.73 42.50
N PHE A 997 -35.86 -15.78 43.72
CA PHE A 997 -35.54 -14.57 44.49
C PHE A 997 -34.46 -13.71 43.81
N HIS A 998 -33.58 -14.31 43.01
CA HIS A 998 -32.52 -13.57 42.31
C HIS A 998 -33.12 -12.69 41.21
N TYR A 999 -33.95 -13.24 40.31
CA TYR A 999 -34.58 -12.45 39.25
C TYR A 999 -35.61 -11.44 39.77
N GLN A 1000 -36.27 -11.72 40.90
CA GLN A 1000 -37.14 -10.73 41.57
C GLN A 1000 -36.34 -9.52 42.08
N ALA A 1001 -35.13 -9.75 42.60
CA ALA A 1001 -34.23 -8.68 43.02
C ALA A 1001 -33.70 -7.89 41.81
N LEU A 1002 -33.32 -8.55 40.71
CA LEU A 1002 -32.91 -7.89 39.47
C LEU A 1002 -34.03 -7.01 38.89
N ALA A 1003 -35.26 -7.53 38.83
CA ALA A 1003 -36.42 -6.77 38.36
C ALA A 1003 -36.67 -5.49 39.20
N SER A 1004 -36.51 -5.60 40.53
CA SER A 1004 -36.65 -4.46 41.43
C SER A 1004 -35.52 -3.43 41.25
N GLY A 1005 -34.29 -3.89 41.04
CA GLY A 1005 -33.13 -3.03 40.77
C GLY A 1005 -33.22 -2.31 39.42
N VAL A 1006 -33.68 -3.01 38.38
CA VAL A 1006 -33.97 -2.44 37.05
C VAL A 1006 -35.07 -1.38 37.14
N ALA A 1007 -36.14 -1.63 37.90
CA ALA A 1007 -37.22 -0.66 38.09
C ALA A 1007 -36.76 0.61 38.82
N GLN A 1008 -35.91 0.47 39.84
CA GLN A 1008 -35.32 1.63 40.51
C GLN A 1008 -34.44 2.45 39.56
N HIS A 1009 -33.58 1.76 38.79
CA HIS A 1009 -32.69 2.43 37.85
C HIS A 1009 -33.44 3.14 36.71
N ALA A 1010 -34.54 2.57 36.23
CA ALA A 1010 -35.39 3.22 35.23
C ALA A 1010 -35.98 4.55 35.73
N GLU A 1011 -36.32 4.64 37.02
CA GLU A 1011 -36.81 5.89 37.62
C GLU A 1011 -35.70 6.94 37.76
N GLU A 1012 -34.48 6.51 38.10
CA GLU A 1012 -33.29 7.37 38.12
C GLU A 1012 -33.02 7.95 36.71
N ARG A 1013 -33.04 7.10 35.67
CA ARG A 1013 -32.86 7.51 34.27
C ARG A 1013 -33.94 8.47 33.78
N LYS A 1014 -35.20 8.32 34.20
CA LYS A 1014 -36.28 9.28 33.87
C LYS A 1014 -35.95 10.68 34.37
N VAL A 1015 -35.46 10.79 35.61
CA VAL A 1015 -35.10 12.08 36.21
C VAL A 1015 -33.87 12.68 35.52
N GLU A 1016 -32.88 11.87 35.15
CA GLU A 1016 -31.71 12.32 34.38
C GLU A 1016 -32.12 12.88 33.01
N ILE A 1017 -32.94 12.16 32.24
CA ILE A 1017 -33.39 12.59 30.91
C ILE A 1017 -34.23 13.87 31.00
N GLU A 1018 -35.09 14.02 32.01
CA GLU A 1018 -35.82 15.28 32.22
C GLU A 1018 -34.88 16.45 32.52
N LYS A 1019 -33.81 16.22 33.29
CA LYS A 1019 -32.78 17.22 33.58
C LYS A 1019 -31.98 17.58 32.33
N GLU A 1020 -31.54 16.61 31.54
CA GLU A 1020 -30.84 16.83 30.27
C GLU A 1020 -31.71 17.60 29.27
N LYS A 1021 -33.01 17.31 29.19
CA LYS A 1021 -33.96 18.07 28.37
C LYS A 1021 -34.12 19.52 28.84
N LEU A 1022 -34.15 19.75 30.15
CA LEU A 1022 -34.17 21.10 30.74
C LEU A 1022 -32.87 21.88 30.49
N GLU A 1023 -31.73 21.21 30.51
CA GLU A 1023 -30.42 21.81 30.20
C GLU A 1023 -30.31 22.14 28.70
N LYS A 1024 -30.69 21.23 27.80
CA LYS A 1024 -30.74 21.49 26.36
C LYS A 1024 -31.72 22.62 26.00
N ALA A 1025 -32.87 22.70 26.66
CA ALA A 1025 -33.84 23.78 26.44
C ALA A 1025 -33.40 25.15 27.00
N ASN A 1026 -32.43 25.18 27.91
CA ASN A 1026 -31.81 26.42 28.41
C ASN A 1026 -30.56 26.81 27.61
N ALA A 1027 -30.00 25.91 26.78
CA ALA A 1027 -28.83 26.11 25.94
C ALA A 1027 -29.16 26.48 24.48
N GLN A 1028 -30.38 26.13 24.01
CA GLN A 1028 -30.99 26.69 22.79
C GLN A 1028 -31.61 28.06 23.06
#